data_AF-A0A924TT95-F1
#
_entry.id   AF-A0A924TT95-F1
#
_cell.length_a   1.000
_cell.length_b   1.000
_cell.length_c   1.000
_cell.angle_alpha   90.00
_cell.angle_beta   90.00
_cell.angle_gamma   90.00
#
_symmetry.space_group_name_H-M   'P 1'
#
loop_
_entity.id
_entity.type
_entity.pdbx_description
1 polymer ?
#
loop_
_entity_poly.entity_id
_entity_poly.type
_entity_poly.pdbx_seq_one_letter_code
_entity_poly.pdbx_strand_id
1 'polypeptide(L)'
;MPFGPRPLRWYDPISRRLTPGMVAGLLALAGAPTGAMAQIAGIQVSAIVFEGQPAERLANVQVRAPGSTRAEGQTLVVGQVLVPGAELTLPRGATVTLQTSNNNQITLRAGARYGVGVVTAQGESHLPLGGQIDFQIKNALDYFNVTYDKFTAAVKGTAYSVDIDPGKALKFSVSEGVVAVERQVQLRLAAGDSNSEIPTSSQGAEIRVVEDLKAGQVKTYALNTIEYLAEFKNFSEAEAYFRKALADAEAGGNKRQILRALDNLMQTYQNIGKPRATLQLIDDCARLARETALPFYEAACETTTGDAHYALGEYSAANEALARSLTINERRAAGRDFLDVAISLGDLGNVALALGESERALAYYQKSLAIKQRLFADRDHMSIAWSIDSIGAFHGQIAEHLKAIEYRELALAMRRRLYGSADHPNIAGSLGHLGYHHGELAKYPQAYAYFESALAMNQRLYAGLDHPSIAANFFNLARLYYLAGDYPKALEFHNKSLAMNERLYSKADHPTIASNLVNLGADYRALGDLAKAIGYYEKALQMNERLYPGRNHLSIAGAIDSLGSAYRSQGDHDKAIAYTEKALAMNQRLFPGRDSPGMARNLGSLGLSYAAKRDFPQAIANHELSLAMNTRLYAGAAHPDIASNYANIGQVHVAQNDPAQAIGFYLKALATNEALFATADHPNIAANLRRLGYDYGRLGDQPKSIMFYERALAMNERLHAGRDHAEIARTLRGLAAAQGKLGNAEAAARLKERAAAMQRRLPAP
;
A
#
# COMPACT_ATOMS: atom_id res chain seq x y z
N MET A 1 11.87 2.87 3.32
CA MET A 1 11.56 1.45 3.62
C MET A 1 10.38 1.04 2.74
N PRO A 2 10.38 -0.14 2.09
CA PRO A 2 9.23 -0.57 1.29
C PRO A 2 8.13 -1.20 2.15
N PHE A 3 8.34 -1.35 3.46
CA PHE A 3 7.28 -1.73 4.40
C PHE A 3 6.36 -0.52 4.61
N GLY A 4 5.47 -0.28 3.66
CA GLY A 4 4.19 0.36 3.98
C GLY A 4 3.49 -0.46 5.07
N PRO A 5 2.53 0.15 5.81
CA PRO A 5 1.66 -0.63 6.69
C PRO A 5 1.10 -1.81 5.89
N ARG A 6 1.04 -2.99 6.52
CA ARG A 6 0.46 -4.19 5.91
C ARG A 6 -0.84 -3.80 5.17
N PRO A 7 -1.13 -4.35 3.98
CA PRO A 7 -2.48 -4.27 3.46
C PRO A 7 -3.40 -4.77 4.59
N LEU A 8 -4.41 -3.96 4.93
CA LEU A 8 -5.43 -4.32 5.92
C LEU A 8 -5.87 -5.78 5.67
N ARG A 9 -6.13 -6.54 6.74
CA ARG A 9 -6.77 -7.86 6.63
C ARG A 9 -8.20 -7.64 6.13
N TRP A 10 -8.35 -7.46 4.84
CA TRP A 10 -9.68 -7.44 4.23
C TRP A 10 -10.12 -8.89 4.10
N TYR A 11 -11.05 -9.29 4.96
CA TYR A 11 -11.96 -10.36 4.57
C TYR A 11 -12.88 -9.77 3.50
N ASP A 12 -12.48 -9.86 2.23
CA ASP A 12 -13.39 -9.61 1.11
C ASP A 12 -14.25 -10.87 0.94
N PRO A 13 -15.54 -10.86 1.34
CA PRO A 13 -16.32 -12.06 1.36
C PRO A 13 -17.16 -12.11 0.09
N ILE A 14 -16.64 -12.80 -0.93
CA ILE A 14 -17.39 -13.26 -2.12
C ILE A 14 -18.23 -12.16 -2.77
N SER A 15 -17.62 -11.36 -3.67
CA SER A 15 -18.38 -10.58 -4.63
C SER A 15 -19.12 -11.52 -5.60
N ARG A 16 -20.36 -11.92 -5.28
CA ARG A 16 -21.28 -12.50 -6.27
C ARG A 16 -21.82 -11.34 -7.11
N ARG A 17 -21.25 -11.15 -8.31
CA ARG A 17 -21.82 -10.21 -9.28
C ARG A 17 -23.10 -10.80 -9.86
N LEU A 18 -24.23 -10.13 -9.67
CA LEU A 18 -25.25 -10.09 -10.72
C LEU A 18 -24.76 -9.04 -11.73
N THR A 19 -24.53 -9.45 -12.97
CA THR A 19 -24.24 -8.48 -14.04
C THR A 19 -25.54 -7.76 -14.44
N PRO A 20 -25.48 -6.55 -15.01
CA PRO A 20 -26.66 -5.88 -15.55
C PRO A 20 -27.46 -6.76 -16.54
N GLY A 21 -26.77 -7.66 -17.26
CA GLY A 21 -27.40 -8.67 -18.13
C GLY A 21 -28.15 -9.78 -17.39
N MET A 22 -27.75 -10.14 -16.16
CA MET A 22 -28.48 -11.12 -15.33
C MET A 22 -29.77 -10.53 -14.75
N VAL A 23 -29.81 -9.23 -14.46
CA VAL A 23 -31.04 -8.53 -14.02
C VAL A 23 -32.04 -8.43 -15.16
N ALA A 24 -31.58 -8.15 -16.39
CA ALA A 24 -32.42 -8.18 -17.58
C ALA A 24 -32.92 -9.60 -17.92
N GLY A 25 -32.08 -10.63 -17.72
CA GLY A 25 -32.47 -12.04 -17.91
C GLY A 25 -33.48 -12.55 -16.87
N LEU A 26 -33.38 -12.10 -15.61
CA LEU A 26 -34.36 -12.40 -14.56
C LEU A 26 -35.71 -11.69 -14.78
N LEU A 27 -35.70 -10.49 -15.37
CA LEU A 27 -36.92 -9.79 -15.78
C LEU A 27 -37.59 -10.42 -17.01
N ALA A 28 -36.82 -11.01 -17.94
CA ALA A 28 -37.36 -11.72 -19.10
C ALA A 28 -38.02 -13.07 -18.74
N LEU A 29 -37.63 -13.69 -17.62
CA LEU A 29 -38.23 -14.95 -17.11
C LEU A 29 -39.58 -14.75 -16.41
N ALA A 30 -40.02 -13.50 -16.20
CA ALA A 30 -41.32 -13.19 -15.59
C ALA A 30 -42.52 -13.37 -16.54
N GLY A 31 -42.31 -13.89 -17.76
CA GLY A 31 -43.33 -14.05 -18.80
C GLY A 31 -43.95 -15.45 -18.97
N ALA A 32 -43.72 -16.42 -18.08
CA ALA A 32 -44.30 -17.77 -18.18
C ALA A 32 -45.34 -18.06 -17.08
N PRO A 33 -46.46 -18.76 -17.37
CA PRO A 33 -47.59 -18.86 -16.46
C PRO A 33 -47.40 -19.87 -15.31
N THR A 34 -47.76 -19.40 -14.11
CA THR A 34 -48.37 -20.11 -12.96
C THR A 34 -47.82 -21.48 -12.55
N GLY A 35 -47.05 -21.49 -11.45
CA GLY A 35 -46.74 -22.71 -10.69
C GLY A 35 -45.79 -22.54 -9.49
N ALA A 36 -44.96 -21.50 -9.48
CA ALA A 36 -43.93 -21.29 -8.44
C ALA A 36 -43.87 -19.86 -7.88
N MET A 37 -45.01 -19.17 -7.77
CA MET A 37 -45.09 -17.79 -7.24
C MET A 37 -45.31 -17.71 -5.71
N ALA A 38 -44.79 -18.67 -4.95
CA ALA A 38 -44.81 -18.63 -3.49
C ALA A 38 -43.39 -18.45 -2.94
N GLN A 39 -42.84 -17.23 -3.05
CA GLN A 39 -41.80 -16.63 -2.16
C GLN A 39 -41.15 -15.32 -2.68
N ILE A 40 -41.75 -14.58 -3.63
CA ILE A 40 -41.18 -13.32 -4.16
C ILE A 40 -41.97 -12.10 -3.64
N ALA A 41 -42.16 -11.97 -2.32
CA ALA A 41 -42.82 -10.82 -1.71
C ALA A 41 -41.81 -10.09 -0.81
N GLY A 42 -41.05 -9.17 -1.41
CA GLY A 42 -39.87 -8.59 -0.76
C GLY A 42 -39.99 -7.11 -0.35
N ILE A 43 -40.97 -6.35 -0.84
CA ILE A 43 -41.11 -4.91 -0.56
C ILE A 43 -42.58 -4.57 -0.30
N GLN A 44 -42.88 -3.98 0.85
CA GLN A 44 -44.22 -3.56 1.25
C GLN A 44 -44.26 -2.07 1.61
N VAL A 45 -45.40 -1.41 1.40
CA VAL A 45 -45.64 -0.04 1.87
C VAL A 45 -45.83 -0.06 3.39
N SER A 46 -44.94 0.54 4.16
CA SER A 46 -45.00 0.55 5.62
C SER A 46 -45.59 1.83 6.21
N ALA A 47 -45.43 2.97 5.53
CA ALA A 47 -46.04 4.23 5.95
C ALA A 47 -46.30 5.14 4.75
N ILE A 48 -47.33 5.97 4.87
CA ILE A 48 -47.65 7.02 3.91
C ILE A 48 -47.87 8.32 4.71
N VAL A 49 -47.26 9.40 4.25
CA VAL A 49 -47.51 10.76 4.73
C VAL A 49 -47.94 11.61 3.54
N PHE A 50 -49.06 12.30 3.64
CA PHE A 50 -49.56 13.22 2.62
C PHE A 50 -49.81 14.58 3.24
N GLU A 51 -49.21 15.63 2.68
CA GLU A 51 -49.29 17.02 3.19
C GLU A 51 -48.92 17.14 4.68
N GLY A 52 -47.95 16.33 5.11
CA GLY A 52 -47.43 16.34 6.49
C GLY A 52 -48.26 15.54 7.50
N GLN A 53 -49.36 14.90 7.09
CA GLN A 53 -50.18 14.05 7.95
C GLN A 53 -50.04 12.57 7.58
N PRO A 54 -49.99 11.64 8.57
CA PRO A 54 -50.08 10.21 8.31
C PRO A 54 -51.37 9.84 7.57
N ALA A 55 -51.28 8.96 6.59
CA ALA A 55 -52.41 8.47 5.81
C ALA A 55 -52.35 6.94 5.65
N GLU A 56 -53.51 6.29 5.59
CA GLU A 56 -53.58 4.84 5.32
C GLU A 56 -53.55 4.52 3.81
N ARG A 57 -53.90 5.50 2.97
CA ARG A 57 -54.02 5.35 1.52
C ARG A 57 -53.50 6.60 0.81
N LEU A 58 -52.86 6.42 -0.35
CA LEU A 58 -52.38 7.49 -1.23
C LEU A 58 -52.96 7.32 -2.62
N ALA A 59 -53.86 8.22 -3.02
CA ALA A 59 -54.42 8.24 -4.36
C ALA A 59 -53.45 8.89 -5.37
N ASN A 60 -53.74 8.70 -6.67
CA ASN A 60 -53.03 9.33 -7.79
C ASN A 60 -51.53 8.98 -7.90
N VAL A 61 -51.11 7.83 -7.38
CA VAL A 61 -49.77 7.30 -7.64
C VAL A 61 -49.76 6.74 -9.05
N GLN A 62 -48.86 7.23 -9.90
CA GLN A 62 -48.73 6.67 -11.25
C GLN A 62 -47.93 5.39 -11.16
N VAL A 63 -48.56 4.27 -11.49
CA VAL A 63 -47.96 2.93 -11.46
C VAL A 63 -47.85 2.41 -12.88
N ARG A 64 -46.64 2.11 -13.33
CA ARG A 64 -46.38 1.40 -14.59
C ARG A 64 -46.05 -0.05 -14.26
N ALA A 65 -46.88 -0.98 -14.71
CA ALA A 65 -46.64 -2.41 -14.51
C ALA A 65 -45.39 -2.87 -15.28
N PRO A 66 -44.72 -3.96 -14.84
CA PRO A 66 -43.58 -4.54 -15.57
C PRO A 66 -43.94 -4.82 -17.04
N GLY A 67 -43.13 -4.33 -17.98
CA GLY A 67 -43.37 -4.52 -19.42
C GLY A 67 -44.45 -3.64 -20.05
N SER A 68 -45.15 -2.80 -19.27
CA SER A 68 -46.14 -1.85 -19.79
C SER A 68 -45.49 -0.54 -20.24
N THR A 69 -45.97 0.04 -21.34
CA THR A 69 -45.57 1.39 -21.80
C THR A 69 -46.40 2.50 -21.17
N ARG A 70 -47.53 2.17 -20.51
CA ARG A 70 -48.49 3.13 -19.93
C ARG A 70 -48.46 3.06 -18.41
N ALA A 71 -48.45 4.23 -17.77
CA ALA A 71 -48.66 4.36 -16.33
C ALA A 71 -50.14 4.63 -16.04
N GLU A 72 -50.66 4.05 -14.97
CA GLU A 72 -52.04 4.20 -14.52
C GLU A 72 -52.07 4.79 -13.12
N GLY A 73 -53.03 5.69 -12.87
CA GLY A 73 -53.27 6.23 -11.53
C GLY A 73 -53.86 5.14 -10.63
N GLN A 74 -53.12 4.74 -9.61
CA GLN A 74 -53.56 3.77 -8.62
C GLN A 74 -53.54 4.38 -7.21
N THR A 75 -54.28 3.74 -6.31
CA THR A 75 -54.23 4.06 -4.88
C THR A 75 -53.30 3.09 -4.18
N LEU A 76 -52.20 3.59 -3.62
CA LEU A 76 -51.35 2.79 -2.73
C LEU A 76 -51.97 2.73 -1.33
N VAL A 77 -51.83 1.60 -0.65
CA VAL A 77 -52.30 1.44 0.74
C VAL A 77 -51.17 0.94 1.64
N VAL A 78 -51.18 1.33 2.91
CA VAL A 78 -50.27 0.76 3.92
C VAL A 78 -50.51 -0.76 4.01
N GLY A 79 -49.42 -1.53 4.04
CA GLY A 79 -49.42 -2.99 3.97
C GLY A 79 -49.42 -3.57 2.55
N GLN A 80 -49.52 -2.74 1.50
CA GLN A 80 -49.50 -3.23 0.13
C GLN A 80 -48.11 -3.76 -0.26
N VAL A 81 -48.06 -5.01 -0.73
CA VAL A 81 -46.87 -5.60 -1.35
C VAL A 81 -46.73 -5.09 -2.78
N LEU A 82 -45.55 -4.60 -3.12
CA LEU A 82 -45.25 -4.06 -4.44
C LEU A 82 -44.68 -5.15 -5.36
N VAL A 83 -45.06 -5.10 -6.63
CA VAL A 83 -44.61 -6.07 -7.65
C VAL A 83 -43.23 -5.66 -8.17
N PRO A 84 -42.20 -6.54 -8.12
CA PRO A 84 -40.89 -6.26 -8.69
C PRO A 84 -40.97 -5.88 -10.18
N GLY A 85 -40.20 -4.87 -10.58
CA GLY A 85 -40.18 -4.34 -11.95
C GLY A 85 -41.27 -3.30 -12.26
N ALA A 86 -42.21 -3.03 -11.34
CA ALA A 86 -43.15 -1.92 -11.50
C ALA A 86 -42.46 -0.57 -11.27
N GLU A 87 -42.87 0.49 -11.95
CA GLU A 87 -42.41 1.86 -11.67
C GLU A 87 -43.49 2.66 -10.95
N LEU A 88 -43.12 3.32 -9.86
CA LEU A 88 -43.98 4.22 -9.09
C LEU A 88 -43.53 5.66 -9.29
N THR A 89 -44.48 6.57 -9.51
CA THR A 89 -44.24 8.02 -9.45
C THR A 89 -45.18 8.66 -8.43
N LEU A 90 -44.60 9.25 -7.39
CA LEU A 90 -45.36 9.86 -6.31
C LEU A 90 -45.89 11.25 -6.67
N PRO A 91 -47.12 11.62 -6.25
CA PRO A 91 -47.60 12.98 -6.36
C PRO A 91 -46.82 13.94 -5.45
N ARG A 92 -46.96 15.25 -5.68
CA ARG A 92 -46.39 16.27 -4.79
C ARG A 92 -47.04 16.19 -3.41
N GLY A 93 -46.29 16.55 -2.36
CA GLY A 93 -46.76 16.50 -0.97
C GLY A 93 -46.83 15.10 -0.35
N ALA A 94 -46.62 14.04 -1.14
CA ALA A 94 -46.60 12.66 -0.66
C ALA A 94 -45.20 12.19 -0.29
N THR A 95 -45.08 11.46 0.82
CA THR A 95 -43.91 10.67 1.19
C THR A 95 -44.36 9.26 1.47
N VAL A 96 -43.73 8.27 0.83
CA VAL A 96 -44.04 6.85 1.03
C VAL A 96 -42.82 6.14 1.56
N THR A 97 -42.96 5.45 2.68
CA THR A 97 -41.93 4.57 3.23
C THR A 97 -42.25 3.13 2.84
N LEU A 98 -41.27 2.47 2.26
CA LEU A 98 -41.28 1.06 1.92
C LEU A 98 -40.42 0.30 2.91
N GLN A 99 -40.81 -0.93 3.21
CA GLN A 99 -40.08 -1.85 4.07
C GLN A 99 -39.73 -3.09 3.24
N THR A 100 -38.45 -3.45 3.21
CA THR A 100 -37.99 -4.66 2.53
C THR A 100 -38.01 -5.87 3.47
N SER A 101 -38.01 -7.07 2.92
CA SER A 101 -37.93 -8.32 3.67
C SER A 101 -36.57 -8.55 4.34
N ASN A 102 -35.50 -7.85 3.92
CA ASN A 102 -34.23 -7.83 4.67
C ASN A 102 -34.21 -6.73 5.75
N ASN A 103 -35.37 -6.19 6.11
CA ASN A 103 -35.59 -5.14 7.11
C ASN A 103 -35.12 -3.73 6.74
N ASN A 104 -34.71 -3.45 5.50
CA ASN A 104 -34.36 -2.10 5.06
C ASN A 104 -35.61 -1.21 4.87
N GLN A 105 -35.45 0.09 5.07
CA GLN A 105 -36.47 1.10 4.82
C GLN A 105 -36.08 1.99 3.64
N ILE A 106 -37.01 2.25 2.72
CA ILE A 106 -36.80 3.10 1.56
C ILE A 106 -37.86 4.20 1.58
N THR A 107 -37.46 5.43 1.80
CA THR A 107 -38.37 6.58 1.86
C THR A 107 -38.32 7.34 0.54
N LEU A 108 -39.43 7.26 -0.20
CA LEU A 108 -39.67 7.99 -1.43
C LEU A 108 -40.26 9.37 -1.07
N ARG A 109 -39.55 10.45 -1.38
CA ARG A 109 -40.03 11.82 -1.13
C ARG A 109 -40.99 12.29 -2.23
N ALA A 110 -41.61 13.45 -2.03
CA ALA A 110 -42.54 14.05 -2.98
C ALA A 110 -41.94 14.15 -4.39
N GLY A 111 -42.66 13.63 -5.39
CA GLY A 111 -42.20 13.60 -6.78
C GLY A 111 -41.16 12.52 -7.12
N ALA A 112 -40.81 11.63 -6.18
CA ALA A 112 -39.89 10.54 -6.45
C ALA A 112 -40.45 9.55 -7.48
N ARG A 113 -39.56 9.08 -8.36
CA ARG A 113 -39.80 8.02 -9.34
C ARG A 113 -38.94 6.81 -8.95
N TYR A 114 -39.57 5.67 -8.72
CA TYR A 114 -38.92 4.49 -8.17
C TYR A 114 -39.35 3.22 -8.90
N GLY A 115 -38.39 2.53 -9.50
CA GLY A 115 -38.55 1.16 -9.99
C GLY A 115 -38.45 0.17 -8.82
N VAL A 116 -39.50 -0.60 -8.60
CA VAL A 116 -39.59 -1.60 -7.55
C VAL A 116 -38.54 -2.67 -7.79
N GLY A 117 -37.61 -2.75 -6.86
CA GLY A 117 -36.47 -3.66 -6.90
C GLY A 117 -36.79 -5.13 -6.68
N VAL A 118 -35.76 -5.95 -6.75
CA VAL A 118 -35.80 -7.38 -6.36
C VAL A 118 -35.09 -7.53 -5.02
N VAL A 119 -35.72 -8.23 -4.09
CA VAL A 119 -35.15 -8.54 -2.77
C VAL A 119 -34.98 -10.04 -2.66
N THR A 120 -33.79 -10.47 -2.29
CA THR A 120 -33.44 -11.88 -2.03
C THR A 120 -32.68 -12.00 -0.71
N ALA A 121 -32.53 -13.23 -0.21
CA ALA A 121 -31.68 -13.50 0.95
C ALA A 121 -30.18 -13.18 0.71
N GLN A 122 -29.76 -13.00 -0.55
CA GLN A 122 -28.37 -12.71 -0.93
C GLN A 122 -28.13 -11.22 -1.20
N GLY A 123 -29.17 -10.39 -1.18
CA GLY A 123 -29.07 -8.96 -1.50
C GLY A 123 -30.33 -8.36 -2.12
N GLU A 124 -30.33 -7.04 -2.21
CA GLU A 124 -31.39 -6.23 -2.77
C GLU A 124 -30.86 -5.41 -3.95
N SER A 125 -31.64 -5.26 -5.00
CA SER A 125 -31.31 -4.37 -6.11
C SER A 125 -32.49 -3.46 -6.38
N HIS A 126 -32.25 -2.15 -6.32
CA HIS A 126 -33.26 -1.12 -6.44
C HIS A 126 -32.95 -0.20 -7.61
N LEU A 127 -34.01 0.31 -8.26
CA LEU A 127 -33.88 1.19 -9.42
C LEU A 127 -34.55 2.55 -9.19
N PRO A 128 -33.92 3.45 -8.43
CA PRO A 128 -34.28 4.86 -8.44
C PRO A 128 -34.26 5.48 -9.84
N LEU A 129 -35.37 6.12 -10.23
CA LEU A 129 -35.53 6.73 -11.55
C LEU A 129 -35.48 8.26 -11.50
N GLY A 130 -35.70 8.88 -10.33
CA GLY A 130 -35.55 10.32 -10.13
C GLY A 130 -36.17 10.81 -8.81
N GLY A 131 -35.83 12.04 -8.41
CA GLY A 131 -36.26 12.64 -7.14
C GLY A 131 -35.41 12.21 -5.94
N GLN A 132 -35.80 12.64 -4.74
CA GLN A 132 -35.07 12.30 -3.51
C GLN A 132 -35.57 10.97 -2.95
N ILE A 133 -34.65 10.03 -2.74
CA ILE A 133 -34.93 8.71 -2.17
C ILE A 133 -33.93 8.45 -1.04
N ASP A 134 -34.45 8.22 0.17
CA ASP A 134 -33.64 7.91 1.34
C ASP A 134 -33.64 6.38 1.54
N PHE A 135 -32.45 5.78 1.61
CA PHE A 135 -32.26 4.37 1.96
C PHE A 135 -31.79 4.27 3.41
N GLN A 136 -32.58 3.65 4.25
CA GLN A 136 -32.24 3.31 5.63
C GLN A 136 -31.97 1.81 5.69
N ILE A 137 -30.69 1.45 5.70
CA ILE A 137 -30.28 0.04 5.66
C ILE A 137 -30.26 -0.48 7.10
N LYS A 138 -31.31 -1.23 7.45
CA LYS A 138 -31.55 -1.81 8.77
C LYS A 138 -31.25 -3.30 8.64
N ASN A 139 -30.32 -3.80 9.46
CA ASN A 139 -29.68 -5.11 9.33
C ASN A 139 -28.63 -5.21 8.20
N ALA A 140 -27.67 -4.29 8.15
CA ALA A 140 -26.32 -4.76 7.80
C ALA A 140 -25.93 -5.73 8.93
N LEU A 141 -26.11 -7.03 8.71
CA LEU A 141 -25.73 -8.08 9.64
C LEU A 141 -24.21 -8.09 9.67
N ASP A 142 -23.65 -7.15 10.41
CA ASP A 142 -22.24 -7.04 10.56
C ASP A 142 -21.81 -7.59 11.90
N TYR A 143 -20.58 -8.07 11.90
CA TYR A 143 -19.86 -8.47 13.09
C TYR A 143 -19.93 -7.41 14.21
N PHE A 144 -20.35 -6.16 13.94
CA PHE A 144 -20.24 -5.01 14.85
C PHE A 144 -21.52 -4.21 15.13
N ASN A 145 -22.71 -4.66 14.69
CA ASN A 145 -23.99 -3.95 14.92
C ASN A 145 -23.91 -2.42 14.71
N VAL A 146 -23.36 -1.99 13.56
CA VAL A 146 -23.52 -0.60 13.12
C VAL A 146 -24.79 -0.48 12.30
N THR A 147 -25.69 0.39 12.74
CA THR A 147 -26.82 0.83 11.93
C THR A 147 -26.39 2.00 11.07
N TYR A 148 -26.51 1.88 9.75
CA TYR A 148 -26.61 3.06 8.90
C TYR A 148 -27.93 3.74 9.23
N ASP A 149 -27.88 4.74 10.10
CA ASP A 149 -29.09 5.46 10.50
C ASP A 149 -29.78 6.14 9.31
N LYS A 150 -29.01 6.62 8.32
CA LYS A 150 -29.56 7.18 7.08
C LYS A 150 -28.53 7.30 5.95
N PHE A 151 -28.79 6.63 4.83
CA PHE A 151 -28.17 6.95 3.56
C PHE A 151 -29.15 7.76 2.72
N THR A 152 -28.79 8.97 2.29
CA THR A 152 -29.64 9.80 1.42
C THR A 152 -28.98 9.93 0.05
N ALA A 153 -29.63 9.42 -0.99
CA ALA A 153 -29.31 9.79 -2.36
C ALA A 153 -30.29 10.88 -2.81
N ALA A 154 -29.78 12.10 -2.93
CA ALA A 154 -30.49 13.22 -3.53
C ALA A 154 -30.10 13.30 -5.00
N VAL A 155 -31.01 12.92 -5.89
CA VAL A 155 -30.66 12.75 -7.30
C VAL A 155 -31.08 13.98 -8.07
N LYS A 156 -30.11 14.65 -8.70
CA LYS A 156 -30.33 15.72 -9.68
C LYS A 156 -30.15 15.12 -11.08
N GLY A 157 -31.10 14.29 -11.50
CA GLY A 157 -31.05 13.59 -12.79
C GLY A 157 -31.95 12.34 -12.85
N THR A 158 -31.81 11.57 -13.93
CA THR A 158 -32.56 10.31 -14.15
C THR A 158 -31.67 9.07 -14.01
N ALA A 159 -32.25 8.01 -13.45
CA ALA A 159 -31.78 6.61 -13.39
C ALA A 159 -30.38 6.29 -12.81
N TYR A 160 -30.36 5.52 -11.72
CA TYR A 160 -29.19 4.79 -11.21
C TYR A 160 -29.65 3.49 -10.54
N SER A 161 -28.76 2.50 -10.44
CA SER A 161 -29.02 1.28 -9.67
C SER A 161 -28.34 1.35 -8.31
N VAL A 162 -29.02 0.79 -7.30
CA VAL A 162 -28.49 0.59 -5.95
C VAL A 162 -28.54 -0.90 -5.65
N ASP A 163 -27.37 -1.53 -5.55
CA ASP A 163 -27.25 -2.90 -5.10
C ASP A 163 -26.80 -2.92 -3.64
N ILE A 164 -27.61 -3.54 -2.78
CA ILE A 164 -27.38 -3.71 -1.35
C ILE A 164 -26.98 -5.16 -1.11
N ASP A 165 -25.71 -5.38 -0.73
CA ASP A 165 -25.26 -6.66 -0.18
C ASP A 165 -25.54 -6.66 1.33
N PRO A 166 -26.36 -7.59 1.89
CA PRO A 166 -26.90 -7.52 3.25
C PRO A 166 -25.86 -7.56 4.39
N GLY A 167 -24.57 -7.68 4.08
CA GLY A 167 -23.52 -7.62 5.12
C GLY A 167 -22.22 -6.95 4.73
N LYS A 168 -22.09 -6.27 3.57
CA LYS A 168 -20.73 -5.95 3.05
C LYS A 168 -20.59 -4.64 2.29
N ALA A 169 -21.53 -4.32 1.40
CA ALA A 169 -21.35 -3.16 0.52
C ALA A 169 -22.65 -2.62 -0.06
N LEU A 170 -22.62 -1.32 -0.35
CA LEU A 170 -23.63 -0.58 -1.08
C LEU A 170 -23.03 -0.07 -2.38
N LYS A 171 -23.53 -0.56 -3.51
CA LYS A 171 -23.00 -0.21 -4.83
C LYS A 171 -23.96 0.68 -5.59
N PHE A 172 -23.47 1.82 -6.03
CA PHE A 172 -24.14 2.75 -6.94
C PHE A 172 -23.60 2.57 -8.34
N SER A 173 -24.49 2.42 -9.32
CA SER A 173 -24.15 2.53 -10.73
C SER A 173 -24.99 3.62 -11.34
N VAL A 174 -24.38 4.76 -11.67
CA VAL A 174 -25.08 5.91 -12.23
C VAL A 174 -25.18 5.74 -13.74
N SER A 175 -26.37 5.42 -14.25
CA SER A 175 -26.59 5.31 -15.70
C SER A 175 -26.62 6.68 -16.37
N GLU A 176 -27.28 7.67 -15.75
CA GLU A 176 -27.45 9.01 -16.33
C GLU A 176 -27.43 10.10 -15.22
N GLY A 177 -27.15 11.34 -15.60
CA GLY A 177 -27.21 12.51 -14.70
C GLY A 177 -26.13 12.58 -13.61
N VAL A 178 -26.46 13.27 -12.51
CA VAL A 178 -25.62 13.40 -11.31
C VAL A 178 -26.41 12.97 -10.08
N VAL A 179 -25.84 12.07 -9.29
CA VAL A 179 -26.39 11.58 -8.03
C VAL A 179 -25.58 12.20 -6.89
N ALA A 180 -26.19 13.11 -6.13
CA ALA A 180 -25.60 13.59 -4.89
C ALA A 180 -25.86 12.53 -3.81
N VAL A 181 -24.79 11.89 -3.37
CA VAL A 181 -24.79 10.90 -2.31
C VAL A 181 -24.40 11.58 -1.01
N GLU A 182 -25.35 11.67 -0.08
CA GLU A 182 -25.12 12.08 1.29
C GLU A 182 -25.11 10.84 2.20
N ARG A 183 -23.94 10.55 2.76
CA ARG A 183 -23.74 9.48 3.75
C ARG A 183 -23.79 10.10 5.14
N GLN A 184 -24.74 9.68 5.97
CA GLN A 184 -24.74 9.94 7.41
C GLN A 184 -24.63 8.60 8.14
N VAL A 185 -23.49 8.38 8.81
CA VAL A 185 -23.29 7.19 9.65
C VAL A 185 -23.36 7.63 11.10
N GLN A 186 -24.36 7.13 11.84
CA GLN A 186 -24.37 7.22 13.30
C GLN A 186 -23.87 5.91 13.89
N LEU A 187 -22.78 5.97 14.65
CA LEU A 187 -22.24 4.80 15.33
C LEU A 187 -22.97 4.59 16.67
N ARG A 188 -23.85 3.59 16.76
CA ARG A 188 -24.57 3.24 18.01
C ARG A 188 -24.10 1.91 18.59
N LEU A 189 -24.08 1.83 19.92
CA LEU A 189 -23.93 0.56 20.64
C LEU A 189 -25.31 -0.10 20.75
N ALA A 190 -25.48 -1.26 20.12
CA ALA A 190 -26.63 -2.10 20.40
C ALA A 190 -26.41 -2.83 21.73
N ALA A 191 -27.27 -2.59 22.72
CA ALA A 191 -27.51 -3.56 23.78
C ALA A 191 -28.01 -4.85 23.12
N GLY A 192 -27.44 -5.99 23.49
CA GLY A 192 -27.67 -7.26 22.81
C GLY A 192 -29.13 -7.73 22.85
N ASP A 193 -29.43 -8.60 21.88
CA ASP A 193 -30.70 -9.26 21.59
C ASP A 193 -31.86 -8.33 21.26
N SER A 194 -32.60 -8.72 20.22
CA SER A 194 -33.78 -8.05 19.66
C SER A 194 -34.96 -7.90 20.63
N ASN A 195 -34.74 -8.03 21.95
CA ASN A 195 -35.73 -7.99 23.01
C ASN A 195 -35.23 -7.42 24.36
N SER A 196 -34.04 -6.81 24.47
CA SER A 196 -33.64 -6.15 25.73
C SER A 196 -33.84 -4.63 25.68
N GLU A 197 -34.80 -4.15 26.47
CA GLU A 197 -34.99 -2.73 26.77
C GLU A 197 -33.87 -2.26 27.70
N ILE A 198 -32.74 -1.84 27.13
CA ILE A 198 -31.74 -1.01 27.84
C ILE A 198 -31.66 0.34 27.11
N PRO A 199 -31.77 1.48 27.82
CA PRO A 199 -31.95 2.79 27.20
C PRO A 199 -30.79 3.21 26.29
N THR A 200 -31.16 3.51 25.04
CA THR A 200 -30.39 4.15 23.97
C THR A 200 -29.86 5.52 24.41
N SER A 201 -28.69 5.57 25.06
CA SER A 201 -28.10 6.83 25.52
C SER A 201 -26.67 7.11 25.03
N SER A 202 -26.11 6.31 24.12
CA SER A 202 -24.87 6.71 23.45
C SER A 202 -25.19 7.58 22.23
N GLN A 203 -25.02 8.91 22.36
CA GLN A 203 -24.84 9.78 21.20
C GLN A 203 -23.61 9.28 20.43
N GLY A 204 -23.84 8.68 19.27
CA GLY A 204 -22.80 8.23 18.36
C GLY A 204 -22.10 9.40 17.68
N ALA A 205 -20.86 9.19 17.23
CA ALA A 205 -20.25 10.11 16.27
C ALA A 205 -21.07 10.06 14.96
N GLU A 206 -21.46 11.23 14.46
CA GLU A 206 -22.14 11.39 13.19
C GLU A 206 -21.14 11.95 12.17
N ILE A 207 -20.86 11.16 11.14
CA ILE A 207 -19.97 11.60 10.06
C ILE A 207 -20.80 11.77 8.79
N ARG A 208 -20.82 13.01 8.30
CA ARG A 208 -21.56 13.43 7.11
C ARG A 208 -20.59 13.62 5.94
N VAL A 209 -20.75 12.83 4.88
CA VAL A 209 -19.95 12.96 3.65
C VAL A 209 -20.90 13.14 2.46
N VAL A 210 -20.68 14.20 1.69
CA VAL A 210 -21.44 14.50 0.46
C VAL A 210 -20.52 14.28 -0.74
N GLU A 211 -20.93 13.45 -1.70
CA GLU A 211 -20.19 13.12 -2.93
C GLU A 211 -21.15 13.21 -4.13
N ASP A 212 -20.72 13.80 -5.23
CA ASP A 212 -21.49 13.84 -6.49
C ASP A 212 -20.97 12.76 -7.46
N LEU A 213 -21.81 11.75 -7.74
CA LEU A 213 -21.52 10.69 -8.72
C LEU A 213 -22.09 11.06 -10.09
N LYS A 214 -21.27 11.01 -11.14
CA LYS A 214 -21.64 11.35 -12.53
C LYS A 214 -22.02 10.10 -13.34
N ALA A 215 -22.78 10.30 -14.43
CA ALA A 215 -23.10 9.25 -15.40
C ALA A 215 -21.87 8.41 -15.82
N GLY A 216 -22.04 7.09 -15.82
CA GLY A 216 -20.98 6.11 -16.08
C GLY A 216 -20.11 5.74 -14.88
N GLN A 217 -20.26 6.42 -13.73
CA GLN A 217 -19.53 6.05 -12.52
C GLN A 217 -20.20 4.91 -11.77
N VAL A 218 -19.35 4.01 -11.27
CA VAL A 218 -19.72 2.95 -10.33
C VAL A 218 -18.94 3.19 -9.05
N LYS A 219 -19.65 3.29 -7.93
CA LYS A 219 -19.05 3.51 -6.61
C LYS A 219 -19.57 2.45 -5.64
N THR A 220 -18.66 1.80 -4.93
CA THR A 220 -18.98 0.83 -3.89
C THR A 220 -18.59 1.42 -2.54
N TYR A 221 -19.54 1.50 -1.62
CA TYR A 221 -19.33 1.90 -0.24
C TYR A 221 -19.34 0.66 0.65
N ALA A 222 -18.30 0.49 1.46
CA ALA A 222 -18.26 -0.56 2.47
C ALA A 222 -19.33 -0.34 3.53
N LEU A 223 -20.09 -1.37 3.91
CA LEU A 223 -21.10 -1.28 4.96
C LEU A 223 -20.56 -1.64 6.37
N ASN A 224 -19.25 -1.83 6.52
CA ASN A 224 -18.66 -2.17 7.82
C ASN A 224 -17.84 -1.02 8.44
N THR A 225 -17.86 -0.96 9.78
CA THR A 225 -17.28 0.12 10.58
C THR A 225 -15.77 0.23 10.45
N ILE A 226 -15.09 -0.91 10.34
CA ILE A 226 -13.63 -0.97 10.25
C ILE A 226 -13.20 -0.43 8.88
N GLU A 227 -13.88 -0.82 7.80
CA GLU A 227 -13.61 -0.35 6.45
C GLU A 227 -13.97 1.11 6.29
N TYR A 228 -15.06 1.59 6.90
CA TYR A 228 -15.36 3.01 6.94
C TYR A 228 -14.27 3.81 7.67
N LEU A 229 -13.92 3.43 8.90
CA LEU A 229 -12.89 4.11 9.68
C LEU A 229 -11.49 3.98 9.06
N ALA A 230 -11.21 2.89 8.34
CA ALA A 230 -9.98 2.68 7.57
C ALA A 230 -9.96 3.42 6.23
N GLU A 231 -11.10 3.58 5.55
CA GLU A 231 -11.26 4.37 4.32
C GLU A 231 -10.93 5.84 4.60
N PHE A 232 -11.35 6.34 5.77
CA PHE A 232 -11.06 7.72 6.20
C PHE A 232 -9.84 7.85 7.11
N LYS A 233 -9.20 6.72 7.47
CA LYS A 233 -8.07 6.64 8.41
C LYS A 233 -8.24 7.50 9.68
N ASN A 234 -9.48 7.70 10.12
CA ASN A 234 -9.79 8.47 11.33
C ASN A 234 -9.60 7.57 12.57
N PHE A 235 -8.40 7.03 12.71
CA PHE A 235 -8.16 5.97 13.65
C PHE A 235 -8.06 6.44 15.10
N SER A 236 -7.89 7.75 15.34
CA SER A 236 -7.97 8.33 16.68
C SER A 236 -9.41 8.26 17.22
N GLU A 237 -10.41 8.52 16.37
CA GLU A 237 -11.81 8.29 16.71
C GLU A 237 -12.12 6.79 16.79
N ALA A 238 -11.55 5.97 15.90
CA ALA A 238 -11.71 4.52 15.95
C ALA A 238 -11.19 3.91 17.26
N GLU A 239 -10.02 4.36 17.74
CA GLU A 239 -9.46 3.92 19.02
C GLU A 239 -10.40 4.27 20.17
N ALA A 240 -10.86 5.52 20.26
CA ALA A 240 -11.77 5.94 21.31
C ALA A 240 -13.07 5.12 21.30
N TYR A 241 -13.61 4.88 20.09
CA TYR A 241 -14.79 4.06 19.89
C TYR A 241 -14.59 2.61 20.35
N PHE A 242 -13.54 1.93 19.88
CA PHE A 242 -13.31 0.52 20.22
C PHE A 242 -12.89 0.32 21.68
N ARG A 243 -12.22 1.30 22.30
CA ARG A 243 -11.98 1.28 23.75
C ARG A 243 -13.28 1.35 24.54
N LYS A 244 -14.20 2.23 24.14
CA LYS A 244 -15.52 2.31 24.78
C LYS A 244 -16.32 1.02 24.56
N ALA A 245 -16.33 0.50 23.34
CA ALA A 245 -17.02 -0.75 23.01
C ALA A 245 -16.49 -1.95 23.83
N LEU A 246 -15.18 -1.99 24.10
CA LEU A 246 -14.60 -3.00 24.98
C LEU A 246 -15.10 -2.83 26.43
N ALA A 247 -15.07 -1.61 26.98
CA ALA A 247 -15.54 -1.35 28.34
C ALA A 247 -17.04 -1.69 28.51
N ASP A 248 -17.87 -1.35 27.52
CA ASP A 248 -19.30 -1.67 27.55
C ASP A 248 -19.54 -3.18 27.45
N ALA A 249 -18.76 -3.90 26.64
CA ALA A 249 -18.83 -5.36 26.54
C ALA A 249 -18.38 -6.06 27.84
N GLU A 250 -17.36 -5.52 28.51
CA GLU A 250 -16.89 -5.99 29.82
C GLU A 250 -17.96 -5.78 30.89
N ALA A 251 -18.60 -4.61 30.92
CA ALA A 251 -19.71 -4.32 31.83
C ALA A 251 -20.92 -5.24 31.58
N GLY A 252 -21.19 -5.58 30.31
CA GLY A 252 -22.25 -6.51 29.93
C GLY A 252 -21.93 -8.00 30.18
N GLY A 253 -20.67 -8.35 30.48
CA GLY A 253 -20.24 -9.72 30.83
C GLY A 253 -20.28 -10.76 29.71
N ASN A 254 -20.64 -10.39 28.47
CA ASN A 254 -20.73 -11.33 27.36
C ASN A 254 -19.34 -11.62 26.76
N LYS A 255 -18.77 -12.78 27.10
CA LYS A 255 -17.43 -13.21 26.66
C LYS A 255 -17.20 -13.16 25.14
N ARG A 256 -18.24 -13.41 24.31
CA ARG A 256 -18.11 -13.31 22.84
C ARG A 256 -18.01 -11.86 22.36
N GLN A 257 -18.75 -10.95 22.99
CA GLN A 257 -18.68 -9.52 22.69
C GLN A 257 -17.34 -8.94 23.11
N ILE A 258 -16.82 -9.34 24.28
CA ILE A 258 -15.50 -8.94 24.76
C ILE A 258 -14.41 -9.38 23.77
N LEU A 259 -14.40 -10.65 23.34
CA LEU A 259 -13.42 -11.16 22.37
C LEU A 259 -13.41 -10.38 21.05
N ARG A 260 -14.61 -10.04 20.57
CA ARG A 260 -14.79 -9.26 19.35
C ARG A 260 -14.30 -7.82 19.51
N ALA A 261 -14.61 -7.18 20.64
CA ALA A 261 -14.13 -5.83 20.93
C ALA A 261 -12.60 -5.80 21.08
N LEU A 262 -12.02 -6.82 21.73
CA LEU A 262 -10.58 -7.02 21.84
C LEU A 262 -9.92 -7.14 20.46
N ASP A 263 -10.42 -8.04 19.60
CA ASP A 263 -9.88 -8.25 18.25
C ASP A 263 -9.88 -6.95 17.43
N ASN A 264 -10.98 -6.21 17.44
CA ASN A 264 -11.08 -4.92 16.75
C ASN A 264 -10.12 -3.87 17.28
N LEU A 265 -10.06 -3.72 18.61
CA LEU A 265 -9.19 -2.73 19.23
C LEU A 265 -7.73 -3.08 18.97
N MET A 266 -7.38 -4.36 19.03
CA MET A 266 -6.05 -4.87 18.72
C MET A 266 -5.68 -4.59 17.25
N GLN A 267 -6.56 -4.87 16.29
CA GLN A 267 -6.36 -4.52 14.87
C GLN A 267 -6.26 -3.02 14.65
N THR A 268 -7.08 -2.21 15.35
CA THR A 268 -7.01 -0.75 15.30
C THR A 268 -5.66 -0.24 15.81
N TYR A 269 -5.18 -0.77 16.94
CA TYR A 269 -3.86 -0.48 17.47
C TYR A 269 -2.73 -0.83 16.50
N GLN A 270 -2.82 -1.95 15.78
CA GLN A 270 -1.86 -2.26 14.71
C GLN A 270 -1.86 -1.19 13.61
N ASN A 271 -3.05 -0.76 13.17
CA ASN A 271 -3.19 0.23 12.10
C ASN A 271 -2.67 1.63 12.47
N ILE A 272 -2.77 2.03 13.75
CA ILE A 272 -2.22 3.31 14.25
C ILE A 272 -0.78 3.23 14.76
N GLY A 273 -0.11 2.10 14.56
CA GLY A 273 1.27 1.96 15.01
C GLY A 273 1.42 1.96 16.54
N LYS A 274 0.44 1.41 17.26
CA LYS A 274 0.49 1.15 18.71
C LYS A 274 0.63 -0.35 19.01
N PRO A 275 1.66 -1.05 18.50
CA PRO A 275 1.79 -2.50 18.71
C PRO A 275 1.95 -2.88 20.19
N ARG A 276 2.43 -1.97 21.05
CA ARG A 276 2.50 -2.22 22.51
C ARG A 276 1.13 -2.23 23.18
N ALA A 277 0.22 -1.34 22.76
CA ALA A 277 -1.14 -1.34 23.26
C ALA A 277 -1.87 -2.61 22.83
N THR A 278 -1.57 -3.13 21.63
CA THR A 278 -2.00 -4.47 21.22
C THR A 278 -1.44 -5.55 22.16
N LEU A 279 -0.14 -5.53 22.47
CA LEU A 279 0.47 -6.56 23.34
C LEU A 279 -0.15 -6.62 24.74
N GLN A 280 -0.67 -5.50 25.26
CA GLN A 280 -1.36 -5.46 26.55
C GLN A 280 -2.70 -6.19 26.57
N LEU A 281 -3.33 -6.40 25.41
CA LEU A 281 -4.65 -7.03 25.29
C LEU A 281 -4.58 -8.52 24.93
N ILE A 282 -3.40 -9.04 24.55
CA ILE A 282 -3.25 -10.38 23.97
C ILE A 282 -3.51 -11.47 25.00
N ASP A 283 -3.00 -11.33 26.22
CA ASP A 283 -3.16 -12.36 27.24
C ASP A 283 -4.65 -12.57 27.59
N ASP A 284 -5.41 -11.48 27.68
CA ASP A 284 -6.85 -11.52 27.88
C ASP A 284 -7.58 -12.10 26.66
N CYS A 285 -7.22 -11.69 25.45
CA CYS A 285 -7.77 -12.24 24.20
C CYS A 285 -7.55 -13.75 24.11
N ALA A 286 -6.31 -14.21 24.27
CA ALA A 286 -5.92 -15.61 24.13
C ALA A 286 -6.53 -16.48 25.23
N ARG A 287 -6.54 -16.00 26.48
CA ARG A 287 -7.18 -16.70 27.61
C ARG A 287 -8.69 -16.83 27.37
N LEU A 288 -9.37 -15.73 27.05
CA LEU A 288 -10.82 -15.73 26.86
C LEU A 288 -11.24 -16.56 25.64
N ALA A 289 -10.44 -16.57 24.57
CA ALA A 289 -10.70 -17.37 23.38
C ALA A 289 -10.62 -18.87 23.69
N ARG A 290 -9.65 -19.29 24.51
CA ARG A 290 -9.54 -20.68 25.00
C ARG A 290 -10.68 -21.05 25.94
N GLU A 291 -11.03 -20.19 26.90
CA GLU A 291 -12.15 -20.42 27.83
C GLU A 291 -13.50 -20.58 27.12
N THR A 292 -13.71 -19.85 26.03
CA THR A 292 -14.96 -19.89 25.25
C THR A 292 -14.97 -20.95 24.16
N ALA A 293 -13.88 -21.71 24.00
CA ALA A 293 -13.69 -22.71 22.95
C ALA A 293 -13.98 -22.16 21.53
N LEU A 294 -13.51 -20.94 21.24
CA LEU A 294 -13.67 -20.28 19.95
C LEU A 294 -12.34 -20.22 19.18
N PRO A 295 -11.98 -21.27 18.42
CA PRO A 295 -10.67 -21.39 17.78
C PRO A 295 -10.44 -20.34 16.68
N PHE A 296 -11.50 -19.71 16.14
CA PHE A 296 -11.34 -18.55 15.25
C PHE A 296 -10.69 -17.37 15.96
N TYR A 297 -11.23 -16.97 17.13
CA TYR A 297 -10.67 -15.87 17.90
C TYR A 297 -9.29 -16.23 18.45
N GLU A 298 -9.07 -17.48 18.85
CA GLU A 298 -7.74 -17.92 19.30
C GLU A 298 -6.68 -17.72 18.20
N ALA A 299 -6.97 -18.15 16.97
CA ALA A 299 -6.09 -17.90 15.83
C ALA A 299 -5.95 -16.40 15.52
N ALA A 300 -7.03 -15.62 15.58
CA ALA A 300 -6.99 -14.17 15.34
C ALA A 300 -6.12 -13.43 16.36
N CYS A 301 -6.23 -13.74 17.66
CA CYS A 301 -5.38 -13.21 18.72
C CYS A 301 -3.90 -13.53 18.43
N GLU A 302 -3.57 -14.80 18.11
CA GLU A 302 -2.20 -15.22 17.80
C GLU A 302 -1.64 -14.55 16.55
N THR A 303 -2.49 -14.35 15.54
CA THR A 303 -2.04 -13.66 14.32
C THR A 303 -1.73 -12.20 14.61
N THR A 304 -2.61 -11.53 15.34
CA THR A 304 -2.39 -10.12 15.75
C THR A 304 -1.21 -9.97 16.72
N THR A 305 -0.93 -10.99 17.53
CA THR A 305 0.29 -11.09 18.35
C THR A 305 1.54 -11.13 17.49
N GLY A 306 1.54 -11.98 16.47
CA GLY A 306 2.62 -12.04 15.50
C GLY A 306 2.84 -10.71 14.77
N ASP A 307 1.75 -10.02 14.43
CA ASP A 307 1.79 -8.72 13.75
C ASP A 307 2.39 -7.63 14.64
N ALA A 308 2.02 -7.62 15.93
CA ALA A 308 2.59 -6.70 16.91
C ALA A 308 4.09 -6.90 17.11
N HIS A 309 4.54 -8.15 17.28
CA HIS A 309 5.97 -8.46 17.40
C HIS A 309 6.73 -8.12 16.11
N TYR A 310 6.14 -8.39 14.94
CA TYR A 310 6.74 -8.02 13.66
C TYR A 310 6.95 -6.50 13.56
N ALA A 311 5.94 -5.71 13.94
CA ALA A 311 6.03 -4.25 13.95
C ALA A 311 7.07 -3.69 14.94
N LEU A 312 7.38 -4.45 16.00
CA LEU A 312 8.44 -4.12 16.97
C LEU A 312 9.83 -4.60 16.54
N GLY A 313 9.94 -5.34 15.42
CA GLY A 313 11.19 -5.95 14.96
C GLY A 313 11.55 -7.25 15.72
N GLU A 314 10.64 -7.78 16.52
CA GLU A 314 10.80 -9.00 17.33
C GLU A 314 10.45 -10.24 16.48
N TYR A 315 11.16 -10.45 15.36
CA TYR A 315 10.77 -11.40 14.31
C TYR A 315 10.70 -12.86 14.76
N SER A 316 11.52 -13.30 15.72
CA SER A 316 11.45 -14.66 16.26
C SER A 316 10.13 -14.88 17.02
N ALA A 317 9.74 -13.95 17.88
CA ALA A 317 8.46 -14.00 18.59
C ALA A 317 7.27 -13.90 17.62
N ALA A 318 7.41 -13.09 16.57
CA ALA A 318 6.44 -13.01 15.50
C ALA A 318 6.24 -14.37 14.79
N ASN A 319 7.35 -15.05 14.46
CA ASN A 319 7.32 -16.37 13.83
C ASN A 319 6.60 -17.41 14.72
N GLU A 320 6.89 -17.42 16.03
CA GLU A 320 6.26 -18.35 16.97
C GLU A 320 4.74 -18.14 17.06
N ALA A 321 4.28 -16.89 17.20
CA ALA A 321 2.86 -16.58 17.28
C ALA A 321 2.12 -16.92 15.98
N LEU A 322 2.71 -16.60 14.82
CA LEU A 322 2.11 -16.93 13.52
C LEU A 322 2.11 -18.43 13.24
N ALA A 323 3.10 -19.18 13.72
CA ALA A 323 3.10 -20.63 13.66
C ALA A 323 1.98 -21.24 14.50
N ARG A 324 1.73 -20.72 15.71
CA ARG A 324 0.56 -21.13 16.53
C ARG A 324 -0.76 -20.84 15.82
N SER A 325 -0.92 -19.64 15.26
CA SER A 325 -2.09 -19.28 14.44
C SER A 325 -2.29 -20.26 13.28
N LEU A 326 -1.23 -20.59 12.53
CA LEU A 326 -1.29 -21.56 11.44
C LEU A 326 -1.78 -22.92 11.94
N THR A 327 -1.23 -23.46 13.02
CA THR A 327 -1.63 -24.76 13.58
C THR A 327 -3.10 -24.78 14.03
N ILE A 328 -3.61 -23.69 14.59
CA ILE A 328 -5.04 -23.57 14.92
C ILE A 328 -5.88 -23.58 13.63
N ASN A 329 -5.47 -22.82 12.63
CA ASN A 329 -6.19 -22.72 11.35
C ASN A 329 -6.17 -24.03 10.56
N GLU A 330 -5.08 -24.80 10.58
CA GLU A 330 -4.99 -26.13 9.96
C GLU A 330 -5.93 -27.14 10.64
N ARG A 331 -6.02 -27.10 11.98
CA ARG A 331 -7.00 -27.90 12.73
C ARG A 331 -8.44 -27.53 12.36
N ARG A 332 -8.74 -26.23 12.25
CA ARG A 332 -10.06 -25.73 11.81
C ARG A 332 -10.39 -26.15 10.36
N ALA A 333 -9.37 -26.20 9.50
CA ALA A 333 -9.51 -26.58 8.10
C ALA A 333 -9.87 -28.06 7.93
N ALA A 334 -9.39 -28.93 8.83
CA ALA A 334 -9.58 -30.38 8.79
C ALA A 334 -9.19 -30.99 7.44
N GLY A 335 -8.04 -30.57 6.89
CA GLY A 335 -7.49 -31.05 5.63
C GLY A 335 -8.08 -30.42 4.36
N ARG A 336 -9.04 -29.48 4.48
CA ARG A 336 -9.60 -28.75 3.34
C ARG A 336 -8.79 -27.50 3.02
N ASP A 337 -8.87 -27.02 1.78
CA ASP A 337 -8.40 -25.67 1.46
C ASP A 337 -9.16 -24.65 2.31
N PHE A 338 -8.42 -23.78 2.99
CA PHE A 338 -8.99 -22.83 3.95
C PHE A 338 -8.28 -21.48 3.87
N LEU A 339 -9.07 -20.40 3.77
CA LEU A 339 -8.52 -19.05 3.55
C LEU A 339 -7.59 -18.61 4.68
N ASP A 340 -7.96 -18.90 5.94
CA ASP A 340 -7.17 -18.50 7.11
C ASP A 340 -5.80 -19.21 7.13
N VAL A 341 -5.72 -20.47 6.67
CA VAL A 341 -4.44 -21.18 6.48
C VAL A 341 -3.59 -20.46 5.45
N ALA A 342 -4.17 -20.10 4.31
CA ALA A 342 -3.45 -19.37 3.27
C ALA A 342 -2.96 -17.99 3.75
N ILE A 343 -3.74 -17.30 4.60
CA ILE A 343 -3.34 -16.03 5.21
C ILE A 343 -2.17 -16.24 6.18
N SER A 344 -2.28 -17.20 7.11
CA SER A 344 -1.19 -17.52 8.06
C SER A 344 0.11 -17.89 7.34
N LEU A 345 0.05 -18.64 6.24
CA LEU A 345 1.22 -18.93 5.41
C LEU A 345 1.82 -17.66 4.79
N GLY A 346 1.00 -16.75 4.28
CA GLY A 346 1.48 -15.47 3.76
C GLY A 346 2.17 -14.61 4.83
N ASP A 347 1.61 -14.57 6.04
CA ASP A 347 2.19 -13.86 7.18
C ASP A 347 3.53 -14.48 7.61
N LEU A 348 3.63 -15.81 7.67
CA LEU A 348 4.89 -16.52 7.90
C LEU A 348 5.92 -16.27 6.78
N GLY A 349 5.47 -16.11 5.53
CA GLY A 349 6.32 -15.67 4.43
C GLY A 349 6.97 -14.32 4.68
N ASN A 350 6.20 -13.35 5.21
CA ASN A 350 6.71 -12.01 5.56
C ASN A 350 7.76 -12.08 6.68
N VAL A 351 7.54 -12.91 7.70
CA VAL A 351 8.50 -13.09 8.80
C VAL A 351 9.75 -13.82 8.33
N ALA A 352 9.61 -14.91 7.57
CA ALA A 352 10.74 -15.66 7.03
C ALA A 352 11.64 -14.74 6.18
N LEU A 353 11.04 -13.87 5.37
CA LEU A 353 11.80 -12.89 4.59
C LEU A 353 12.54 -11.88 5.48
N ALA A 354 11.90 -11.38 6.54
CA ALA A 354 12.53 -10.49 7.51
C ALA A 354 13.67 -11.15 8.31
N LEU A 355 13.61 -12.48 8.49
CA LEU A 355 14.65 -13.29 9.12
C LEU A 355 15.80 -13.68 8.16
N GLY A 356 15.72 -13.31 6.87
CA GLY A 356 16.70 -13.68 5.83
C GLY A 356 16.51 -15.09 5.25
N GLU A 357 15.38 -15.74 5.53
CA GLU A 357 15.08 -17.12 5.12
C GLU A 357 14.36 -17.14 3.76
N SER A 358 15.04 -16.66 2.71
CA SER A 358 14.45 -16.38 1.39
C SER A 358 13.74 -17.58 0.75
N GLU A 359 14.33 -18.78 0.82
CA GLU A 359 13.72 -20.01 0.26
C GLU A 359 12.41 -20.38 0.98
N ARG A 360 12.41 -20.28 2.32
CA ARG A 360 11.21 -20.56 3.14
C ARG A 360 10.13 -19.51 2.88
N ALA A 361 10.51 -18.25 2.75
CA ALA A 361 9.58 -17.17 2.43
C ALA A 361 8.87 -17.42 1.10
N LEU A 362 9.61 -17.73 0.03
CA LEU A 362 9.04 -18.02 -1.27
C LEU A 362 8.11 -19.25 -1.24
N ALA A 363 8.52 -20.32 -0.56
CA ALA A 363 7.71 -21.52 -0.40
C ALA A 363 6.38 -21.22 0.32
N TYR A 364 6.40 -20.39 1.36
CA TYR A 364 5.18 -19.96 2.05
C TYR A 364 4.25 -19.14 1.15
N TYR A 365 4.78 -18.17 0.40
CA TYR A 365 3.97 -17.36 -0.52
C TYR A 365 3.36 -18.21 -1.65
N GLN A 366 4.12 -19.16 -2.21
CA GLN A 366 3.63 -20.07 -3.25
C GLN A 366 2.52 -20.99 -2.72
N LYS A 367 2.68 -21.56 -1.51
CA LYS A 367 1.62 -22.36 -0.87
C LYS A 367 0.36 -21.53 -0.62
N SER A 368 0.51 -20.30 -0.10
CA SER A 368 -0.59 -19.36 0.10
C SER A 368 -1.35 -19.09 -1.20
N LEU A 369 -0.62 -18.78 -2.29
CA LEU A 369 -1.20 -18.52 -3.59
C LEU A 369 -1.94 -19.74 -4.15
N ALA A 370 -1.34 -20.93 -4.07
CA ALA A 370 -1.94 -22.16 -4.58
C ALA A 370 -3.27 -22.50 -3.89
N ILE A 371 -3.35 -22.35 -2.56
CA ILE A 371 -4.61 -22.55 -1.81
C ILE A 371 -5.66 -21.54 -2.27
N LYS A 372 -5.31 -20.25 -2.38
CA LYS A 372 -6.25 -19.20 -2.81
C LYS A 372 -6.71 -19.41 -4.26
N GLN A 373 -5.84 -19.86 -5.15
CA GLN A 373 -6.22 -20.20 -6.52
C GLN A 373 -7.21 -21.36 -6.58
N ARG A 374 -7.06 -22.39 -5.75
CA ARG A 374 -8.05 -23.48 -5.66
C ARG A 374 -9.37 -23.02 -5.06
N LEU A 375 -9.33 -22.18 -4.02
CA LEU A 375 -10.54 -21.63 -3.38
C LEU A 375 -11.38 -20.75 -4.32
N PHE A 376 -10.74 -20.06 -5.25
CA PHE A 376 -11.40 -19.10 -6.15
C PHE A 376 -11.19 -19.42 -7.64
N ALA A 377 -11.01 -20.70 -7.99
CA ALA A 377 -10.56 -21.15 -9.31
C ALA A 377 -11.32 -20.55 -10.52
N ASP A 378 -12.60 -20.23 -10.36
CA ASP A 378 -13.47 -19.73 -11.44
C ASP A 378 -13.60 -18.20 -11.51
N ARG A 379 -12.84 -17.44 -10.70
CA ARG A 379 -13.01 -15.98 -10.65
C ARG A 379 -11.74 -15.23 -10.23
N ASP A 380 -11.60 -14.01 -10.72
CA ASP A 380 -10.67 -13.07 -10.12
C ASP A 380 -11.05 -12.83 -8.64
N HIS A 381 -10.07 -12.76 -7.76
CA HIS A 381 -10.27 -12.52 -6.34
C HIS A 381 -9.15 -11.68 -5.74
N MET A 382 -9.49 -10.72 -4.87
CA MET A 382 -8.52 -9.79 -4.29
C MET A 382 -7.42 -10.52 -3.50
N SER A 383 -7.77 -11.57 -2.76
CA SER A 383 -6.80 -12.42 -2.05
C SER A 383 -5.76 -13.06 -2.95
N ILE A 384 -6.11 -13.44 -4.19
CA ILE A 384 -5.14 -13.95 -5.17
C ILE A 384 -4.22 -12.81 -5.60
N ALA A 385 -4.79 -11.64 -5.93
CA ALA A 385 -4.00 -10.46 -6.29
C ALA A 385 -3.00 -10.08 -5.19
N TRP A 386 -3.38 -10.12 -3.91
CA TRP A 386 -2.43 -9.89 -2.80
C TRP A 386 -1.33 -10.93 -2.73
N SER A 387 -1.64 -12.23 -2.88
CA SER A 387 -0.59 -13.26 -2.88
C SER A 387 0.40 -13.10 -4.03
N ILE A 388 -0.08 -12.77 -5.23
CA ILE A 388 0.78 -12.44 -6.38
C ILE A 388 1.65 -11.21 -6.07
N ASP A 389 1.04 -10.18 -5.49
CA ASP A 389 1.71 -8.93 -5.10
C ASP A 389 2.78 -9.17 -4.00
N SER A 390 2.53 -10.09 -3.07
CA SER A 390 3.50 -10.54 -2.06
C SER A 390 4.70 -11.27 -2.68
N ILE A 391 4.48 -12.13 -3.69
CA ILE A 391 5.58 -12.75 -4.45
C ILE A 391 6.37 -11.68 -5.23
N GLY A 392 5.68 -10.70 -5.84
CA GLY A 392 6.33 -9.55 -6.45
C GLY A 392 7.16 -8.74 -5.45
N ALA A 393 6.66 -8.56 -4.22
CA ALA A 393 7.41 -7.92 -3.14
C ALA A 393 8.65 -8.71 -2.74
N PHE A 394 8.55 -10.04 -2.64
CA PHE A 394 9.67 -10.93 -2.38
C PHE A 394 10.79 -10.74 -3.41
N HIS A 395 10.48 -10.87 -4.70
CA HIS A 395 11.47 -10.68 -5.77
C HIS A 395 12.07 -9.28 -5.75
N GLY A 396 11.26 -8.27 -5.42
CA GLY A 396 11.73 -6.91 -5.21
C GLY A 396 12.77 -6.75 -4.11
N GLN A 397 12.64 -7.49 -3.00
CA GLN A 397 13.56 -7.42 -1.85
C GLN A 397 14.90 -8.11 -2.12
N ILE A 398 14.93 -9.15 -2.95
CA ILE A 398 16.16 -9.82 -3.38
C ILE A 398 16.76 -9.22 -4.65
N ALA A 399 16.36 -7.98 -5.00
CA ALA A 399 16.79 -7.23 -6.19
C ALA A 399 16.48 -7.89 -7.55
N GLU A 400 15.59 -8.88 -7.60
CA GLU A 400 15.07 -9.46 -8.84
C GLU A 400 13.93 -8.60 -9.41
N HIS A 401 14.23 -7.34 -9.72
CA HIS A 401 13.22 -6.33 -10.10
C HIS A 401 12.44 -6.66 -11.37
N LEU A 402 13.02 -7.41 -12.32
CA LEU A 402 12.30 -7.85 -13.53
C LEU A 402 11.17 -8.84 -13.19
N LYS A 403 11.47 -9.88 -12.40
CA LYS A 403 10.44 -10.81 -11.89
C LYS A 403 9.43 -10.09 -11.01
N ALA A 404 9.88 -9.14 -10.19
CA ALA A 404 8.98 -8.31 -9.39
C ALA A 404 7.97 -7.59 -10.29
N ILE A 405 8.41 -6.96 -11.39
CA ILE A 405 7.52 -6.30 -12.36
C ILE A 405 6.51 -7.29 -12.94
N GLU A 406 6.94 -8.48 -13.37
CA GLU A 406 6.03 -9.51 -13.93
C GLU A 406 4.88 -9.83 -12.97
N TYR A 407 5.19 -10.15 -11.70
CA TYR A 407 4.16 -10.43 -10.69
C TYR A 407 3.29 -9.19 -10.38
N ARG A 408 3.87 -7.99 -10.31
CA ARG A 408 3.11 -6.76 -10.04
C ARG A 408 2.16 -6.41 -11.20
N GLU A 409 2.56 -6.66 -12.44
CA GLU A 409 1.70 -6.50 -13.63
C GLU A 409 0.55 -7.51 -13.62
N LEU A 410 0.80 -8.77 -13.26
CA LEU A 410 -0.24 -9.79 -13.08
C LEU A 410 -1.26 -9.37 -12.01
N ALA A 411 -0.79 -8.88 -10.86
CA ALA A 411 -1.66 -8.38 -9.79
C ALA A 411 -2.45 -7.14 -10.22
N LEU A 412 -1.82 -6.20 -10.94
CA LEU A 412 -2.48 -5.00 -11.49
C LEU A 412 -3.56 -5.37 -12.52
N ALA A 413 -3.28 -6.32 -13.42
CA ALA A 413 -4.24 -6.78 -14.42
C ALA A 413 -5.48 -7.39 -13.74
N MET A 414 -5.29 -8.20 -12.70
CA MET A 414 -6.40 -8.75 -11.91
C MET A 414 -7.19 -7.64 -11.20
N ARG A 415 -6.52 -6.68 -10.55
CA ARG A 415 -7.18 -5.53 -9.90
C ARG A 415 -7.99 -4.71 -10.91
N ARG A 416 -7.49 -4.51 -12.13
CA ARG A 416 -8.24 -3.83 -13.21
C ARG A 416 -9.47 -4.61 -13.66
N ARG A 417 -9.42 -5.95 -13.72
CA ARG A 417 -10.62 -6.76 -14.03
C ARG A 417 -11.66 -6.73 -12.88
N LEU A 418 -11.18 -6.64 -11.64
CA LEU A 418 -12.03 -6.56 -10.45
C LEU A 418 -12.73 -5.20 -10.29
N TYR A 419 -12.04 -4.10 -10.58
CA TYR A 419 -12.57 -2.74 -10.38
C TYR A 419 -13.01 -2.03 -11.67
N GLY A 420 -12.66 -2.57 -12.84
CA GLY A 420 -12.96 -1.94 -14.13
C GLY A 420 -12.16 -0.66 -14.35
N SER A 421 -12.83 0.35 -14.92
CA SER A 421 -12.26 1.69 -15.17
C SER A 421 -12.31 2.62 -13.97
N ALA A 422 -12.88 2.19 -12.83
CA ALA A 422 -12.97 3.02 -11.64
C ALA A 422 -11.59 3.24 -11.01
N ASP A 423 -11.35 4.46 -10.53
CA ASP A 423 -10.21 4.72 -9.65
C ASP A 423 -10.33 3.87 -8.38
N HIS A 424 -9.24 3.25 -7.96
CA HIS A 424 -9.25 2.39 -6.77
C HIS A 424 -7.89 2.44 -6.05
N PRO A 425 -7.85 2.54 -4.70
CA PRO A 425 -6.59 2.60 -3.94
C PRO A 425 -5.62 1.45 -4.25
N ASN A 426 -6.11 0.22 -4.39
CA ASN A 426 -5.30 -0.94 -4.76
C ASN A 426 -4.67 -0.83 -6.17
N ILE A 427 -5.32 -0.15 -7.12
CA ILE A 427 -4.75 0.11 -8.46
C ILE A 427 -3.65 1.17 -8.33
N ALA A 428 -3.91 2.27 -7.61
CA ALA A 428 -2.90 3.29 -7.35
C ALA A 428 -1.66 2.70 -6.65
N GLY A 429 -1.86 1.81 -5.68
CA GLY A 429 -0.79 1.06 -5.00
C GLY A 429 0.03 0.19 -5.97
N SER A 430 -0.64 -0.59 -6.83
CA SER A 430 0.03 -1.37 -7.90
C SER A 430 0.90 -0.50 -8.80
N LEU A 431 0.37 0.63 -9.26
CA LEU A 431 1.11 1.57 -10.11
C LEU A 431 2.34 2.12 -9.37
N GLY A 432 2.21 2.48 -8.09
CA GLY A 432 3.34 2.90 -7.26
C GLY A 432 4.42 1.82 -7.12
N HIS A 433 4.04 0.54 -6.98
CA HIS A 433 4.99 -0.57 -6.92
C HIS A 433 5.72 -0.78 -8.26
N LEU A 434 5.03 -0.65 -9.39
CA LEU A 434 5.68 -0.69 -10.71
C LEU A 434 6.64 0.49 -10.89
N GLY A 435 6.21 1.69 -10.51
CA GLY A 435 7.06 2.88 -10.51
C GLY A 435 8.35 2.68 -9.70
N TYR A 436 8.23 2.08 -8.51
CA TYR A 436 9.37 1.70 -7.68
C TYR A 436 10.36 0.81 -8.45
N HIS A 437 9.91 -0.31 -8.99
CA HIS A 437 10.81 -1.29 -9.63
C HIS A 437 11.43 -0.78 -10.94
N HIS A 438 10.70 0.02 -11.71
CA HIS A 438 11.27 0.70 -12.87
C HIS A 438 12.35 1.71 -12.45
N GLY A 439 12.18 2.41 -11.33
CA GLY A 439 13.18 3.31 -10.77
C GLY A 439 14.47 2.61 -10.37
N GLU A 440 14.36 1.45 -9.69
CA GLU A 440 15.54 0.64 -9.31
C GLU A 440 16.29 0.07 -10.52
N LEU A 441 15.62 -0.09 -11.67
CA LEU A 441 16.23 -0.47 -12.95
C LEU A 441 16.75 0.73 -13.76
N ALA A 442 16.80 1.94 -13.19
CA ALA A 442 17.14 3.19 -13.86
C ALA A 442 16.26 3.53 -15.09
N LYS A 443 15.06 2.91 -15.20
CA LYS A 443 14.04 3.18 -16.23
C LYS A 443 13.18 4.37 -15.79
N TYR A 444 13.82 5.53 -15.59
CA TYR A 444 13.20 6.71 -14.98
C TYR A 444 11.95 7.21 -15.71
N PRO A 445 11.87 7.29 -17.06
CA PRO A 445 10.66 7.73 -17.75
C PRO A 445 9.44 6.86 -17.45
N GLN A 446 9.60 5.53 -17.45
CA GLN A 446 8.53 4.60 -17.09
C GLN A 446 8.14 4.76 -15.63
N ALA A 447 9.13 4.91 -14.74
CA ALA A 447 8.90 5.09 -13.32
C ALA A 447 8.11 6.38 -13.01
N TYR A 448 8.43 7.50 -13.66
CA TYR A 448 7.67 8.75 -13.54
C TYR A 448 6.23 8.56 -13.98
N ALA A 449 5.99 7.98 -15.16
CA ALA A 449 4.64 7.76 -15.68
C ALA A 449 3.76 6.95 -14.72
N TYR A 450 4.32 5.91 -14.09
CA TYR A 450 3.62 5.11 -13.09
C TYR A 450 3.29 5.89 -11.81
N PHE A 451 4.26 6.62 -11.25
CA PHE A 451 4.03 7.41 -10.03
C PHE A 451 3.10 8.60 -10.26
N GLU A 452 3.17 9.26 -11.42
CA GLU A 452 2.27 10.34 -11.81
C GLU A 452 0.84 9.82 -12.01
N SER A 453 0.68 8.65 -12.65
CA SER A 453 -0.63 8.00 -12.79
C SER A 453 -1.22 7.64 -11.42
N ALA A 454 -0.41 7.09 -10.51
CA ALA A 454 -0.83 6.78 -9.15
C ALA A 454 -1.20 8.04 -8.35
N LEU A 455 -0.42 9.12 -8.49
CA LEU A 455 -0.68 10.39 -7.83
C LEU A 455 -1.99 11.01 -8.32
N ALA A 456 -2.19 11.08 -9.64
CA ALA A 456 -3.41 11.61 -10.23
C ALA A 456 -4.65 10.82 -9.80
N MET A 457 -4.54 9.49 -9.73
CA MET A 457 -5.62 8.63 -9.21
C MET A 457 -5.90 8.90 -7.72
N ASN A 458 -4.87 8.95 -6.88
CA ASN A 458 -5.04 9.25 -5.45
C ASN A 458 -5.61 10.66 -5.22
N GLN A 459 -5.21 11.65 -6.01
CA GLN A 459 -5.79 13.00 -5.94
C GLN A 459 -7.27 13.04 -6.31
N ARG A 460 -7.72 12.22 -7.27
CA ARG A 460 -9.15 12.09 -7.59
C ARG A 460 -9.92 11.33 -6.51
N LEU A 461 -9.33 10.27 -5.95
CA LEU A 461 -9.95 9.48 -4.87
C LEU A 461 -10.15 10.28 -3.58
N TYR A 462 -9.20 11.15 -3.24
CA TYR A 462 -9.18 11.92 -1.99
C TYR A 462 -9.27 13.42 -2.27
N ALA A 463 -10.10 13.82 -3.24
CA ALA A 463 -10.18 15.20 -3.71
C ALA A 463 -10.43 16.19 -2.57
N GLY A 464 -9.49 17.11 -2.36
CA GLY A 464 -9.56 18.14 -1.32
C GLY A 464 -9.18 17.69 0.09
N LEU A 465 -8.77 16.43 0.28
CA LEU A 465 -8.36 15.89 1.58
C LEU A 465 -6.86 15.59 1.59
N ASP A 466 -6.19 15.91 2.70
CA ASP A 466 -4.88 15.34 2.98
C ASP A 466 -5.04 13.82 3.17
N HIS A 467 -4.21 13.03 2.50
CA HIS A 467 -4.28 11.57 2.61
C HIS A 467 -2.89 10.92 2.57
N PRO A 468 -2.59 9.91 3.42
CA PRO A 468 -1.28 9.27 3.47
C PRO A 468 -0.80 8.72 2.12
N SER A 469 -1.70 8.23 1.26
CA SER A 469 -1.33 7.74 -0.08
C SER A 469 -0.79 8.86 -0.98
N ILE A 470 -1.35 10.07 -0.89
CA ILE A 470 -0.85 11.23 -1.65
C ILE A 470 0.54 11.63 -1.11
N ALA A 471 0.70 11.66 0.21
CA ALA A 471 1.99 11.95 0.84
C ALA A 471 3.06 10.92 0.44
N ALA A 472 2.69 9.63 0.35
CA ALA A 472 3.57 8.56 -0.11
C ALA A 472 3.93 8.68 -1.60
N ASN A 473 3.00 9.12 -2.45
CA ASN A 473 3.30 9.42 -3.86
C ASN A 473 4.34 10.53 -3.98
N PHE A 474 4.17 11.65 -3.26
CA PHE A 474 5.17 12.72 -3.24
C PHE A 474 6.53 12.23 -2.75
N PHE A 475 6.54 11.43 -1.68
CA PHE A 475 7.76 10.84 -1.14
C PHE A 475 8.51 9.96 -2.17
N ASN A 476 7.77 9.12 -2.89
CA ASN A 476 8.36 8.21 -3.88
C ASN A 476 8.81 8.95 -5.15
N LEU A 477 8.07 9.95 -5.61
CA LEU A 477 8.49 10.81 -6.71
C LEU A 477 9.79 11.55 -6.37
N ALA A 478 9.89 12.11 -5.17
CA ALA A 478 11.11 12.73 -4.70
C ALA A 478 12.29 11.75 -4.67
N ARG A 479 12.08 10.53 -4.15
CA ARG A 479 13.12 9.48 -4.17
C ARG A 479 13.56 9.16 -5.60
N LEU A 480 12.62 9.13 -6.55
CA LEU A 480 12.91 8.88 -7.95
C LEU A 480 13.73 10.03 -8.57
N TYR A 481 13.38 11.29 -8.27
CA TYR A 481 14.19 12.45 -8.66
C TYR A 481 15.59 12.40 -8.05
N TYR A 482 15.71 12.02 -6.78
CA TYR A 482 17.01 11.82 -6.12
C TYR A 482 17.85 10.75 -6.84
N LEU A 483 17.27 9.60 -7.17
CA LEU A 483 17.96 8.52 -7.90
C LEU A 483 18.36 8.95 -9.32
N ALA A 484 17.55 9.79 -9.97
CA ALA A 484 17.86 10.37 -11.28
C ALA A 484 18.87 11.53 -11.22
N GLY A 485 19.28 11.98 -10.03
CA GLY A 485 20.22 13.08 -9.80
C GLY A 485 19.61 14.49 -9.82
N ASP A 486 18.28 14.62 -9.92
CA ASP A 486 17.57 15.91 -9.84
C ASP A 486 17.25 16.25 -8.37
N TYR A 487 18.30 16.55 -7.60
CA TYR A 487 18.20 16.84 -6.16
C TYR A 487 17.29 18.05 -5.82
N PRO A 488 17.25 19.13 -6.63
CA PRO A 488 16.30 20.22 -6.38
C PRO A 488 14.83 19.78 -6.45
N LYS A 489 14.45 18.94 -7.42
CA LYS A 489 13.08 18.38 -7.46
C LYS A 489 12.84 17.36 -6.37
N ALA A 490 13.85 16.56 -6.00
CA ALA A 490 13.74 15.67 -4.84
C ALA A 490 13.34 16.45 -3.59
N LEU A 491 14.07 17.55 -3.32
CA LEU A 491 13.83 18.45 -2.20
C LEU A 491 12.43 19.06 -2.23
N GLU A 492 11.95 19.51 -3.41
CA GLU A 492 10.60 20.04 -3.57
C GLU A 492 9.52 19.01 -3.15
N PHE A 493 9.62 17.79 -3.67
CA PHE A 493 8.62 16.75 -3.44
C PHE A 493 8.71 16.13 -2.03
N HIS A 494 9.89 16.00 -1.43
CA HIS A 494 10.02 15.60 -0.02
C HIS A 494 9.42 16.66 0.91
N ASN A 495 9.59 17.96 0.62
CA ASN A 495 8.93 19.02 1.39
C ASN A 495 7.40 18.95 1.27
N LYS A 496 6.85 18.69 0.07
CA LYS A 496 5.40 18.46 -0.11
C LYS A 496 4.90 17.27 0.72
N SER A 497 5.66 16.17 0.72
CA SER A 497 5.34 14.99 1.53
C SER A 497 5.40 15.30 3.04
N LEU A 498 6.43 16.00 3.50
CA LEU A 498 6.60 16.37 4.89
C LEU A 498 5.45 17.26 5.36
N ALA A 499 5.13 18.33 4.62
CA ALA A 499 4.07 19.26 4.97
C ALA A 499 2.69 18.57 5.08
N MET A 500 2.40 17.61 4.20
CA MET A 500 1.16 16.83 4.27
C MET A 500 1.16 15.87 5.47
N ASN A 501 2.26 15.15 5.72
CA ASN A 501 2.36 14.28 6.89
C ASN A 501 2.26 15.06 8.21
N GLU A 502 2.87 16.25 8.31
CA GLU A 502 2.75 17.10 9.50
C GLU A 502 1.30 17.54 9.76
N ARG A 503 0.51 17.81 8.71
CA ARG A 503 -0.93 18.09 8.86
C ARG A 503 -1.71 16.83 9.26
N LEU A 504 -1.49 15.71 8.58
CA LEU A 504 -2.14 14.43 8.86
C LEU A 504 -1.95 13.96 10.31
N TYR A 505 -0.75 14.14 10.85
CA TYR A 505 -0.40 13.68 12.19
C TYR A 505 -0.35 14.83 13.20
N SER A 506 -0.91 16.00 12.88
CA SER A 506 -0.96 17.17 13.78
C SER A 506 0.40 17.50 14.43
N LYS A 507 1.49 17.32 13.68
CA LYS A 507 2.89 17.47 14.12
C LYS A 507 3.32 16.55 15.27
N ALA A 508 2.53 15.54 15.63
CA ALA A 508 2.95 14.49 16.54
C ALA A 508 4.11 13.68 15.92
N ASP A 509 4.98 13.13 16.77
CA ASP A 509 6.04 12.24 16.32
C ASP A 509 5.40 11.05 15.56
N HIS A 510 5.88 10.80 14.33
CA HIS A 510 5.35 9.72 13.50
C HIS A 510 6.47 9.12 12.63
N PRO A 511 6.54 7.78 12.44
CA PRO A 511 7.60 7.13 11.67
C PRO A 511 7.76 7.66 10.23
N THR A 512 6.66 8.08 9.59
CA THR A 512 6.71 8.64 8.22
C THR A 512 7.32 10.05 8.19
N ILE A 513 7.11 10.85 9.24
CA ILE A 513 7.74 12.16 9.40
C ILE A 513 9.24 11.98 9.62
N ALA A 514 9.63 11.08 10.52
CA ALA A 514 11.05 10.75 10.73
C ALA A 514 11.73 10.27 9.44
N SER A 515 11.04 9.45 8.64
CA SER A 515 11.55 9.01 7.34
C SER A 515 11.69 10.16 6.35
N ASN A 516 10.74 11.10 6.27
CA ASN A 516 10.85 12.31 5.45
C ASN A 516 12.07 13.14 5.85
N LEU A 517 12.29 13.35 7.16
CA LEU A 517 13.43 14.12 7.66
C LEU A 517 14.78 13.49 7.25
N VAL A 518 14.92 12.15 7.33
CA VAL A 518 16.13 11.47 6.84
C VAL A 518 16.34 11.73 5.34
N ASN A 519 15.29 11.66 4.52
CA ASN A 519 15.47 11.83 3.08
C ASN A 519 15.74 13.29 2.69
N LEU A 520 15.13 14.27 3.36
CA LEU A 520 15.51 15.68 3.25
C LEU A 520 16.99 15.89 3.63
N GLY A 521 17.47 15.21 4.66
CA GLY A 521 18.90 15.21 5.00
C GLY A 521 19.77 14.68 3.86
N ALA A 522 19.32 13.63 3.15
CA ALA A 522 20.02 13.09 1.99
C ALA A 522 20.02 14.06 0.81
N ASP A 523 18.90 14.73 0.53
CA ASP A 523 18.79 15.76 -0.51
C ASP A 523 19.77 16.90 -0.25
N TYR A 524 19.77 17.47 0.97
CA TYR A 524 20.70 18.54 1.33
C TYR A 524 22.17 18.10 1.26
N ARG A 525 22.47 16.86 1.67
CA ARG A 525 23.82 16.31 1.55
C ARG A 525 24.26 16.21 0.09
N ALA A 526 23.37 15.77 -0.79
CA ALA A 526 23.65 15.67 -2.23
C ALA A 526 23.82 17.05 -2.88
N LEU A 527 23.12 18.07 -2.37
CA LEU A 527 23.29 19.48 -2.74
C LEU A 527 24.52 20.15 -2.07
N GLY A 528 25.26 19.45 -1.21
CA GLY A 528 26.45 19.98 -0.53
C GLY A 528 26.18 20.80 0.74
N ASP A 529 24.91 21.04 1.12
CA ASP A 529 24.55 21.71 2.38
C ASP A 529 24.60 20.72 3.55
N LEU A 530 25.83 20.38 3.97
CA LEU A 530 26.10 19.38 5.00
C LEU A 530 25.55 19.79 6.38
N ALA A 531 25.49 21.09 6.67
CA ALA A 531 24.97 21.60 7.94
C ALA A 531 23.47 21.33 8.07
N LYS A 532 22.67 21.64 7.03
CA LYS A 532 21.25 21.27 7.03
C LYS A 532 21.06 19.76 7.03
N ALA A 533 21.87 19.02 6.26
CA ALA A 533 21.79 17.56 6.24
C ALA A 533 21.91 16.96 7.65
N ILE A 534 22.94 17.34 8.40
CA ILE A 534 23.15 16.91 9.79
C ILE A 534 21.97 17.31 10.65
N GLY A 535 21.49 18.56 10.59
CA GLY A 535 20.35 19.03 11.38
C GLY A 535 19.05 18.24 11.11
N TYR A 536 18.78 17.83 9.87
CA TYR A 536 17.64 16.97 9.54
C TYR A 536 17.81 15.55 10.06
N TYR A 537 19.01 14.97 9.94
CA TYR A 537 19.30 13.64 10.48
C TYR A 537 19.21 13.61 12.02
N GLU A 538 19.67 14.64 12.72
CA GLU A 538 19.54 14.77 14.18
C GLU A 538 18.08 14.88 14.61
N LYS A 539 17.26 15.69 13.93
CA LYS A 539 15.82 15.77 14.17
C LYS A 539 15.14 14.41 14.00
N ALA A 540 15.49 13.68 12.93
CA ALA A 540 14.97 12.34 12.69
C ALA A 540 15.40 11.34 13.77
N LEU A 541 16.66 11.41 14.22
CA LEU A 541 17.19 10.56 15.29
C LEU A 541 16.43 10.80 16.60
N GLN A 542 16.30 12.06 17.02
CA GLN A 542 15.59 12.42 18.25
C GLN A 542 14.11 11.99 18.20
N MET A 543 13.44 12.16 17.06
CA MET A 543 12.07 11.69 16.87
C MET A 543 11.98 10.16 16.98
N ASN A 544 12.89 9.43 16.33
CA ASN A 544 12.93 7.97 16.44
C ASN A 544 13.23 7.51 17.88
N GLU A 545 14.11 8.19 18.62
CA GLU A 545 14.38 7.87 20.03
C GLU A 545 13.16 8.09 20.93
N ARG A 546 12.35 9.13 20.66
CA ARG A 546 11.07 9.36 21.34
C ARG A 546 9.99 8.35 20.96
N LEU A 547 9.96 7.91 19.70
CA LEU A 547 9.06 6.85 19.23
C LEU A 547 9.40 5.48 19.81
N TYR A 548 10.68 5.20 20.03
CA TYR A 548 11.18 3.90 20.49
C TYR A 548 12.07 4.04 21.75
N PRO A 549 11.53 4.55 22.87
CA PRO A 549 12.32 4.89 24.05
C PRO A 549 12.96 3.64 24.66
N GLY A 550 14.27 3.71 24.93
CA GLY A 550 15.05 2.67 25.60
C GLY A 550 15.25 1.38 24.79
N ARG A 551 14.91 1.35 23.49
CA ARG A 551 15.04 0.15 22.64
C ARG A 551 15.98 0.39 21.46
N ASN A 552 16.62 -0.67 21.00
CA ASN A 552 17.24 -0.68 19.68
C ASN A 552 16.12 -0.71 18.62
N HIS A 553 16.28 0.04 17.53
CA HIS A 553 15.32 0.02 16.43
C HIS A 553 15.99 0.34 15.09
N LEU A 554 15.54 -0.28 14.00
CA LEU A 554 16.12 -0.11 12.67
C LEU A 554 16.14 1.36 12.20
N SER A 555 15.09 2.12 12.54
CA SER A 555 15.01 3.54 12.16
C SER A 555 16.00 4.42 12.93
N ILE A 556 16.31 4.07 14.19
CA ILE A 556 17.35 4.74 14.99
C ILE A 556 18.71 4.43 14.37
N ALA A 557 19.02 3.14 14.12
CA ALA A 557 20.26 2.72 13.49
C ALA A 557 20.47 3.39 12.11
N GLY A 558 19.40 3.51 11.32
CA GLY A 558 19.42 4.19 10.02
C GLY A 558 19.73 5.69 10.12
N ALA A 559 19.14 6.40 11.08
CA ALA A 559 19.42 7.82 11.31
C ALA A 559 20.86 8.05 11.81
N ILE A 560 21.34 7.22 12.74
CA ILE A 560 22.73 7.25 13.24
C ILE A 560 23.71 7.02 12.10
N ASP A 561 23.48 6.03 11.24
CA ASP A 561 24.38 5.77 10.11
C ASP A 561 24.34 6.90 9.06
N SER A 562 23.18 7.54 8.88
CA SER A 562 23.05 8.71 8.01
C SER A 562 23.87 9.89 8.51
N LEU A 563 23.94 10.10 9.84
CA LEU A 563 24.86 11.05 10.46
C LEU A 563 26.32 10.68 10.20
N GLY A 564 26.68 9.41 10.37
CA GLY A 564 28.04 8.94 10.04
C GLY A 564 28.42 9.23 8.60
N SER A 565 27.51 8.99 7.65
CA SER A 565 27.72 9.35 6.25
C SER A 565 27.80 10.86 6.00
N ALA A 566 27.07 11.69 6.76
CA ALA A 566 27.14 13.14 6.64
C ALA A 566 28.47 13.70 7.16
N TYR A 567 28.93 13.23 8.33
CA TYR A 567 30.24 13.58 8.87
C TYR A 567 31.39 13.12 7.97
N ARG A 568 31.25 11.95 7.32
CA ARG A 568 32.22 11.53 6.29
C ARG A 568 32.30 12.52 5.13
N SER A 569 31.15 12.99 4.62
CA SER A 569 31.09 14.01 3.58
C SER A 569 31.65 15.36 4.03
N GLN A 570 31.58 15.67 5.33
CA GLN A 570 32.17 16.87 5.92
C GLN A 570 33.69 16.77 6.12
N GLY A 571 34.26 15.57 5.99
CA GLY A 571 35.68 15.30 6.27
C GLY A 571 35.99 14.96 7.73
N ASP A 572 34.99 14.94 8.62
CA ASP A 572 35.13 14.50 10.01
C ASP A 572 35.04 12.97 10.08
N HIS A 573 36.14 12.31 9.67
CA HIS A 573 36.19 10.86 9.55
C HIS A 573 36.11 10.13 10.89
N ASP A 574 36.57 10.75 11.98
CA ASP A 574 36.50 10.15 13.32
C ASP A 574 35.07 10.09 13.83
N LYS A 575 34.30 11.18 13.69
CA LYS A 575 32.86 11.13 13.97
C LYS A 575 32.15 10.16 13.04
N ALA A 576 32.50 10.14 11.75
CA ALA A 576 31.90 9.21 10.81
C ALA A 576 32.04 7.74 11.27
N ILE A 577 33.25 7.35 11.69
CA ILE A 577 33.52 6.01 12.25
C ILE A 577 32.71 5.79 13.52
N ALA A 578 32.76 6.70 14.49
CA ALA A 578 32.07 6.55 15.76
C ALA A 578 30.54 6.40 15.61
N TYR A 579 29.91 7.18 14.74
CA TYR A 579 28.48 7.06 14.44
C TYR A 579 28.17 5.73 13.72
N THR A 580 28.96 5.36 12.71
CA THR A 580 28.73 4.09 11.99
C THR A 580 28.96 2.87 12.89
N GLU A 581 29.95 2.87 13.79
CA GLU A 581 30.16 1.82 14.79
C GLU A 581 28.98 1.73 15.77
N LYS A 582 28.45 2.88 16.23
CA LYS A 582 27.24 2.93 17.05
C LYS A 582 26.04 2.29 16.34
N ALA A 583 25.87 2.57 15.04
CA ALA A 583 24.81 1.96 14.23
C ALA A 583 25.03 0.45 14.03
N LEU A 584 26.28 0.02 13.80
CA LEU A 584 26.65 -1.39 13.66
C LEU A 584 26.35 -2.17 14.95
N ALA A 585 26.76 -1.64 16.11
CA ALA A 585 26.49 -2.24 17.41
C ALA A 585 24.98 -2.36 17.69
N MET A 586 24.19 -1.35 17.28
CA MET A 586 22.73 -1.43 17.39
C MET A 586 22.15 -2.53 16.50
N ASN A 587 22.59 -2.62 15.23
CA ASN A 587 22.15 -3.69 14.34
C ASN A 587 22.56 -5.08 14.87
N GLN A 588 23.76 -5.25 15.41
CA GLN A 588 24.19 -6.51 16.05
C GLN A 588 23.28 -6.93 17.22
N ARG A 589 22.81 -5.96 18.02
CA ARG A 589 21.84 -6.23 19.09
C ARG A 589 20.43 -6.54 18.57
N LEU A 590 20.05 -5.99 17.42
CA LEU A 590 18.77 -6.28 16.77
C LEU A 590 18.74 -7.69 16.14
N PHE A 591 19.88 -8.16 15.63
CA PHE A 591 20.01 -9.45 14.96
C PHE A 591 21.16 -10.28 15.56
N PRO A 592 21.05 -10.72 16.83
CA PRO A 592 22.13 -11.46 17.49
C PRO A 592 22.42 -12.78 16.75
N GLY A 593 23.68 -12.95 16.34
CA GLY A 593 24.16 -14.14 15.64
C GLY A 593 23.62 -14.32 14.21
N ARG A 594 23.01 -13.29 13.61
CA ARG A 594 22.49 -13.32 12.24
C ARG A 594 23.05 -12.18 11.41
N ASP A 595 23.25 -12.45 10.11
CA ASP A 595 23.56 -11.41 9.14
C ASP A 595 22.36 -10.48 8.93
N SER A 596 22.59 -9.21 8.63
CA SER A 596 21.52 -8.29 8.23
C SER A 596 22.01 -7.25 7.22
N PRO A 597 21.14 -6.76 6.30
CA PRO A 597 21.52 -5.71 5.35
C PRO A 597 22.03 -4.44 6.04
N GLY A 598 21.48 -4.12 7.22
CA GLY A 598 21.91 -2.99 8.04
C GLY A 598 23.37 -3.09 8.48
N MET A 599 23.78 -4.26 9.00
CA MET A 599 25.18 -4.52 9.38
C MET A 599 26.12 -4.47 8.18
N ALA A 600 25.75 -5.10 7.06
CA ALA A 600 26.58 -5.10 5.85
C ALA A 600 26.81 -3.67 5.35
N ARG A 601 25.76 -2.85 5.33
CA ARG A 601 25.84 -1.42 4.97
C ARG A 601 26.69 -0.61 5.95
N ASN A 602 26.61 -0.87 7.25
CA ASN A 602 27.47 -0.20 8.24
C ASN A 602 28.94 -0.58 8.03
N LEU A 603 29.26 -1.86 7.84
CA LEU A 603 30.61 -2.34 7.53
C LEU A 603 31.14 -1.70 6.23
N GLY A 604 30.33 -1.65 5.17
CA GLY A 604 30.67 -0.93 3.94
C GLY A 604 30.95 0.56 4.19
N SER A 605 30.16 1.21 5.05
CA SER A 605 30.35 2.62 5.43
C SER A 605 31.61 2.85 6.26
N LEU A 606 31.97 1.93 7.16
CA LEU A 606 33.27 1.93 7.85
C LEU A 606 34.40 1.79 6.85
N GLY A 607 34.29 0.88 5.88
CA GLY A 607 35.26 0.72 4.80
C GLY A 607 35.53 2.03 4.05
N LEU A 608 34.46 2.76 3.70
CA LEU A 608 34.58 4.08 3.07
C LEU A 608 35.23 5.13 4.00
N SER A 609 34.90 5.15 5.29
CA SER A 609 35.47 6.10 6.25
C SER A 609 36.96 5.83 6.53
N TYR A 610 37.35 4.56 6.71
CA TYR A 610 38.76 4.17 6.85
C TYR A 610 39.57 4.44 5.57
N ALA A 611 38.98 4.21 4.39
CA ALA A 611 39.61 4.56 3.12
C ALA A 611 39.87 6.07 3.01
N ALA A 612 38.91 6.90 3.46
CA ALA A 612 39.08 8.36 3.51
C ALA A 612 40.20 8.80 4.48
N LYS A 613 40.37 8.09 5.60
CA LYS A 613 41.54 8.25 6.51
C LYS A 613 42.84 7.67 5.96
N ARG A 614 42.81 7.02 4.80
CA ARG A 614 43.92 6.25 4.22
C ARG A 614 44.40 5.08 5.07
N ASP A 615 43.55 4.59 5.98
CA ASP A 615 43.75 3.31 6.65
C ASP A 615 43.22 2.19 5.75
N PHE A 616 44.01 1.88 4.73
CA PHE A 616 43.63 0.92 3.70
C PHE A 616 43.43 -0.52 4.23
N PRO A 617 44.23 -1.04 5.19
CA PRO A 617 43.98 -2.35 5.79
C PRO A 617 42.60 -2.45 6.45
N GLN A 618 42.21 -1.48 7.28
CA GLN A 618 40.88 -1.46 7.88
C GLN A 618 39.78 -1.27 6.83
N ALA A 619 40.03 -0.46 5.80
CA ALA A 619 39.08 -0.26 4.72
C ALA A 619 38.75 -1.56 3.97
N ILE A 620 39.77 -2.31 3.57
CA ILE A 620 39.62 -3.59 2.87
C ILE A 620 38.92 -4.60 3.77
N ALA A 621 39.39 -4.77 5.02
CA ALA A 621 38.80 -5.73 5.96
C ALA A 621 37.29 -5.49 6.17
N ASN A 622 36.88 -4.23 6.35
CA ASN A 622 35.46 -3.89 6.50
C ASN A 622 34.65 -4.12 5.23
N HIS A 623 35.21 -3.82 4.04
CA HIS A 623 34.55 -4.12 2.77
C HIS A 623 34.44 -5.62 2.49
N GLU A 624 35.43 -6.43 2.87
CA GLU A 624 35.40 -7.89 2.75
C GLU A 624 34.38 -8.52 3.70
N LEU A 625 34.29 -8.05 4.95
CA LEU A 625 33.24 -8.48 5.88
C LEU A 625 31.84 -8.15 5.34
N SER A 626 31.66 -6.93 4.82
CA SER A 626 30.42 -6.51 4.17
C SER A 626 30.10 -7.37 2.95
N LEU A 627 31.08 -7.67 2.10
CA LEU A 627 30.93 -8.53 0.92
C LEU A 627 30.49 -9.94 1.34
N ALA A 628 31.21 -10.56 2.28
CA ALA A 628 30.92 -11.91 2.75
C ALA A 628 29.51 -12.00 3.34
N MET A 629 29.10 -10.98 4.11
CA MET A 629 27.75 -10.89 4.66
C MET A 629 26.69 -10.76 3.57
N ASN A 630 26.87 -9.86 2.59
CA ASN A 630 25.95 -9.71 1.47
C ASN A 630 25.88 -10.99 0.63
N THR A 631 27.00 -11.67 0.37
CA THR A 631 27.01 -12.95 -0.34
C THR A 631 26.17 -14.01 0.37
N ARG A 632 26.23 -14.09 1.70
CA ARG A 632 25.39 -15.03 2.48
C ARG A 632 23.92 -14.61 2.48
N LEU A 633 23.62 -13.32 2.70
CA LEU A 633 22.25 -12.78 2.70
C LEU A 633 21.50 -13.05 1.39
N TYR A 634 22.21 -12.95 0.26
CA TYR A 634 21.64 -13.13 -1.07
C TYR A 634 21.93 -14.52 -1.66
N ALA A 635 22.39 -15.48 -0.86
CA ALA A 635 22.71 -16.85 -1.30
C ALA A 635 23.58 -16.92 -2.57
N GLY A 636 24.51 -15.97 -2.73
CA GLY A 636 25.38 -15.86 -3.90
C GLY A 636 24.72 -15.30 -5.17
N ALA A 637 23.43 -14.94 -5.14
CA ALA A 637 22.77 -14.24 -6.23
C ALA A 637 23.42 -12.87 -6.49
N ALA A 638 23.39 -12.42 -7.75
CA ALA A 638 23.86 -11.08 -8.08
C ALA A 638 23.02 -10.04 -7.31
N HIS A 639 23.67 -9.07 -6.67
CA HIS A 639 23.01 -8.01 -5.89
C HIS A 639 23.77 -6.68 -6.00
N PRO A 640 23.08 -5.51 -6.08
CA PRO A 640 23.74 -4.20 -6.19
C PRO A 640 24.77 -3.93 -5.09
N ASP A 641 24.51 -4.39 -3.87
CA ASP A 641 25.42 -4.22 -2.73
C ASP A 641 26.70 -5.04 -2.89
N ILE A 642 26.61 -6.28 -3.39
CA ILE A 642 27.79 -7.13 -3.70
C ILE A 642 28.66 -6.45 -4.76
N ALA A 643 28.04 -5.94 -5.83
CA ALA A 643 28.75 -5.23 -6.88
C ALA A 643 29.42 -3.94 -6.35
N SER A 644 28.74 -3.22 -5.45
CA SER A 644 29.27 -2.03 -4.79
C SER A 644 30.45 -2.35 -3.88
N ASN A 645 30.40 -3.46 -3.15
CA ASN A 645 31.53 -3.94 -2.34
C ASN A 645 32.76 -4.20 -3.20
N TYR A 646 32.63 -4.97 -4.29
CA TYR A 646 33.75 -5.18 -5.21
C TYR A 646 34.29 -3.86 -5.77
N ALA A 647 33.41 -2.95 -6.20
CA ALA A 647 33.83 -1.65 -6.73
C ALA A 647 34.51 -0.76 -5.66
N ASN A 648 34.14 -0.89 -4.39
CA ASN A 648 34.79 -0.13 -3.31
C ASN A 648 36.15 -0.71 -2.94
N ILE A 649 36.31 -2.04 -2.89
CA ILE A 649 37.62 -2.69 -2.70
C ILE A 649 38.57 -2.30 -3.85
N GLY A 650 38.08 -2.33 -5.09
CA GLY A 650 38.84 -1.86 -6.25
C GLY A 650 39.30 -0.40 -6.11
N GLN A 651 38.45 0.49 -5.60
CA GLN A 651 38.81 1.88 -5.33
C GLN A 651 39.90 2.02 -4.26
N VAL A 652 39.88 1.20 -3.22
CA VAL A 652 40.94 1.20 -2.20
C VAL A 652 42.28 0.79 -2.81
N HIS A 653 42.31 -0.25 -3.65
CA HIS A 653 43.54 -0.63 -4.37
C HIS A 653 44.04 0.47 -5.33
N VAL A 654 43.13 1.17 -6.01
CA VAL A 654 43.52 2.37 -6.80
C VAL A 654 44.20 3.42 -5.93
N ALA A 655 43.66 3.68 -4.73
CA ALA A 655 44.23 4.64 -3.77
C ALA A 655 45.59 4.18 -3.20
N GLN A 656 45.82 2.87 -3.14
CA GLN A 656 47.12 2.25 -2.83
C GLN A 656 48.11 2.24 -4.01
N ASN A 657 47.71 2.79 -5.16
CA ASN A 657 48.49 2.74 -6.41
C ASN A 657 48.71 1.31 -6.94
N ASP A 658 47.75 0.40 -6.71
CA ASP A 658 47.73 -0.97 -7.25
C ASP A 658 46.59 -1.16 -8.27
N PRO A 659 46.78 -0.68 -9.53
CA PRO A 659 45.76 -0.82 -10.57
C PRO A 659 45.52 -2.28 -11.00
N ALA A 660 46.47 -3.20 -10.77
CA ALA A 660 46.32 -4.59 -11.18
C ALA A 660 45.26 -5.32 -10.33
N GLN A 661 45.33 -5.18 -9.00
CA GLN A 661 44.28 -5.73 -8.12
C GLN A 661 42.94 -5.01 -8.33
N ALA A 662 42.97 -3.69 -8.52
CA ALA A 662 41.76 -2.91 -8.77
C ALA A 662 40.95 -3.42 -9.97
N ILE A 663 41.62 -3.72 -11.09
CA ILE A 663 40.98 -4.27 -12.29
C ILE A 663 40.24 -5.58 -11.98
N GLY A 664 40.86 -6.50 -11.23
CA GLY A 664 40.23 -7.77 -10.86
C GLY A 664 38.90 -7.57 -10.11
N PHE A 665 38.88 -6.62 -9.19
CA PHE A 665 37.66 -6.28 -8.44
C PHE A 665 36.63 -5.54 -9.30
N TYR A 666 37.04 -4.60 -10.16
CA TYR A 666 36.11 -3.92 -11.06
C TYR A 666 35.51 -4.84 -12.12
N LEU A 667 36.23 -5.87 -12.58
CA LEU A 667 35.67 -6.90 -13.46
C LEU A 667 34.59 -7.73 -12.75
N LYS A 668 34.81 -8.11 -11.48
CA LYS A 668 33.77 -8.77 -10.68
C LYS A 668 32.55 -7.87 -10.49
N ALA A 669 32.76 -6.60 -10.13
CA ALA A 669 31.69 -5.61 -10.00
C ALA A 669 30.91 -5.41 -11.31
N LEU A 670 31.61 -5.35 -12.45
CA LEU A 670 31.02 -5.24 -13.77
C LEU A 670 30.15 -6.46 -14.08
N ALA A 671 30.69 -7.67 -13.92
CA ALA A 671 29.95 -8.91 -14.17
C ALA A 671 28.69 -9.03 -13.29
N THR A 672 28.77 -8.67 -12.01
CA THR A 672 27.61 -8.65 -11.11
C THR A 672 26.55 -7.65 -11.57
N ASN A 673 26.94 -6.43 -11.97
CA ASN A 673 25.97 -5.45 -12.47
C ASN A 673 25.36 -5.86 -13.82
N GLU A 674 26.15 -6.44 -14.73
CA GLU A 674 25.65 -6.91 -16.03
C GLU A 674 24.65 -8.06 -15.87
N ALA A 675 24.85 -8.94 -14.89
CA ALA A 675 23.87 -9.97 -14.55
C ALA A 675 22.56 -9.38 -14.00
N LEU A 676 22.63 -8.32 -13.20
CA LEU A 676 21.46 -7.64 -12.61
C LEU A 676 20.65 -6.83 -13.63
N PHE A 677 21.35 -6.08 -14.47
CA PHE A 677 20.76 -5.12 -15.39
C PHE A 677 20.87 -5.57 -16.85
N ALA A 678 20.86 -6.87 -17.12
CA ALA A 678 21.19 -7.48 -18.42
C ALA A 678 20.49 -6.85 -19.65
N THR A 679 19.34 -6.19 -19.47
CA THR A 679 18.54 -5.54 -20.52
C THR A 679 18.47 -4.01 -20.43
N ALA A 680 19.17 -3.39 -19.48
CA ALA A 680 19.11 -1.96 -19.23
C ALA A 680 20.50 -1.35 -19.09
N ASP A 681 20.68 -0.18 -19.71
CA ASP A 681 21.83 0.65 -19.37
C ASP A 681 21.72 1.06 -17.90
N HIS A 682 22.83 1.05 -17.18
CA HIS A 682 22.84 1.36 -15.74
C HIS A 682 24.07 2.20 -15.36
N PRO A 683 23.91 3.28 -14.55
CA PRO A 683 25.00 4.16 -14.16
C PRO A 683 26.20 3.43 -13.53
N ASN A 684 25.95 2.40 -12.71
CA ASN A 684 27.02 1.61 -12.09
C ASN A 684 27.83 0.79 -13.10
N ILE A 685 27.21 0.31 -14.19
CA ILE A 685 27.94 -0.39 -15.26
C ILE A 685 28.86 0.61 -15.97
N ALA A 686 28.33 1.76 -16.38
CA ALA A 686 29.11 2.81 -17.02
C ALA A 686 30.27 3.31 -16.14
N ALA A 687 30.04 3.46 -14.83
CA ALA A 687 31.07 3.84 -13.87
C ALA A 687 32.18 2.79 -13.74
N ASN A 688 31.83 1.50 -13.66
CA ASN A 688 32.82 0.41 -13.59
C ASN A 688 33.62 0.27 -14.90
N LEU A 689 32.97 0.41 -16.05
CA LEU A 689 33.64 0.46 -17.35
C LEU A 689 34.64 1.63 -17.41
N ARG A 690 34.23 2.83 -16.99
CA ARG A 690 35.12 4.00 -16.93
C ARG A 690 36.31 3.78 -16.00
N ARG A 691 36.11 3.13 -14.85
CA ARG A 691 37.18 2.79 -13.90
C ARG A 691 38.16 1.78 -14.49
N LEU A 692 37.67 0.73 -15.15
CA LEU A 692 38.50 -0.22 -15.90
C LEU A 692 39.30 0.50 -16.99
N GLY A 693 38.66 1.38 -17.76
CA GLY A 693 39.34 2.18 -18.77
C GLY A 693 40.49 3.00 -18.19
N TYR A 694 40.27 3.63 -17.03
CA TYR A 694 41.29 4.38 -16.31
C TYR A 694 42.48 3.50 -15.88
N ASP A 695 42.23 2.35 -15.25
CA ASP A 695 43.30 1.51 -14.69
C ASP A 695 44.06 0.72 -15.76
N TYR A 696 43.42 0.24 -16.83
CA TYR A 696 44.15 -0.31 -17.98
C TYR A 696 45.07 0.73 -18.62
N GLY A 697 44.61 1.99 -18.72
CA GLY A 697 45.42 3.10 -19.23
C GLY A 697 46.61 3.46 -18.32
N ARG A 698 46.54 3.15 -17.02
CA ARG A 698 47.66 3.28 -16.06
C ARG A 698 48.67 2.13 -16.18
N LEU A 699 48.20 0.92 -16.52
CA LEU A 699 49.06 -0.23 -16.81
C LEU A 699 49.71 -0.17 -18.21
N GLY A 700 49.37 0.83 -19.03
CA GLY A 700 49.91 0.99 -20.37
C GLY A 700 49.11 0.29 -21.48
N ASP A 701 48.06 -0.47 -21.14
CA ASP A 701 47.15 -1.11 -22.10
C ASP A 701 46.13 -0.09 -22.64
N GLN A 702 46.61 0.83 -23.48
CA GLN A 702 45.77 1.87 -24.09
C GLN A 702 44.65 1.30 -24.97
N PRO A 703 44.84 0.21 -25.75
CA PRO A 703 43.75 -0.40 -26.51
C PRO A 703 42.58 -0.84 -25.63
N LYS A 704 42.82 -1.55 -24.52
CA LYS A 704 41.73 -1.88 -23.58
C LYS A 704 41.16 -0.67 -22.89
N SER A 705 42.01 0.30 -22.54
CA SER A 705 41.56 1.57 -21.96
C SER A 705 40.50 2.24 -22.82
N ILE A 706 40.79 2.39 -24.12
CA ILE A 706 39.89 2.96 -25.13
C ILE A 706 38.61 2.14 -25.24
N MET A 707 38.71 0.81 -25.40
CA MET A 707 37.55 -0.09 -25.49
C MET A 707 36.57 0.12 -24.32
N PHE A 708 37.07 0.14 -23.08
CA PHE A 708 36.23 0.34 -21.90
C PHE A 708 35.64 1.74 -21.82
N TYR A 709 36.39 2.78 -22.18
CA TYR A 709 35.88 4.15 -22.22
C TYR A 709 34.82 4.36 -23.30
N GLU A 710 34.97 3.78 -24.48
CA GLU A 710 33.98 3.84 -25.56
C GLU A 710 32.68 3.16 -25.15
N ARG A 711 32.79 1.98 -24.52
CA ARG A 711 31.61 1.27 -23.99
C ARG A 711 30.91 2.08 -22.88
N ALA A 712 31.66 2.71 -21.98
CA ALA A 712 31.12 3.59 -20.95
C ALA A 712 30.46 4.85 -21.55
N LEU A 713 31.05 5.42 -22.60
CA LEU A 713 30.55 6.61 -23.27
C LEU A 713 29.21 6.33 -23.94
N ALA A 714 29.14 5.28 -24.76
CA ALA A 714 27.92 4.89 -25.46
C ALA A 714 26.76 4.60 -24.47
N MET A 715 27.07 3.96 -23.33
CA MET A 715 26.08 3.71 -22.29
C MET A 715 25.59 5.00 -21.61
N ASN A 716 26.49 5.90 -21.21
CA ASN A 716 26.12 7.17 -20.61
C ASN A 716 25.31 8.06 -21.57
N GLU A 717 25.65 8.07 -22.86
CA GLU A 717 24.89 8.82 -23.87
C GLU A 717 23.44 8.32 -23.99
N ARG A 718 23.23 7.00 -23.95
CA ARG A 718 21.87 6.42 -23.93
C ARG A 718 21.13 6.71 -22.63
N LEU A 719 21.78 6.54 -21.47
CA LEU A 719 21.20 6.83 -20.14
C LEU A 719 20.65 8.26 -20.03
N HIS A 720 21.37 9.22 -20.59
CA HIS A 720 20.99 10.63 -20.51
C HIS A 720 20.26 11.12 -21.77
N ALA A 721 19.86 10.22 -22.68
CA ALA A 721 19.20 10.53 -23.94
C ALA A 721 19.92 11.63 -24.74
N GLY A 722 21.25 11.57 -24.77
CA GLY A 722 22.10 12.55 -25.46
C GLY A 722 22.20 13.92 -24.78
N ARG A 723 21.57 14.13 -23.62
CA ARG A 723 21.71 15.38 -22.85
C ARG A 723 23.12 15.49 -22.26
N ASP A 724 23.57 16.73 -22.10
CA ASP A 724 24.83 17.02 -21.43
C ASP A 724 24.81 16.48 -19.99
N HIS A 725 25.87 15.76 -19.61
CA HIS A 725 25.98 15.18 -18.27
C HIS A 725 27.44 15.12 -17.81
N ALA A 726 27.68 15.36 -16.52
CA ALA A 726 29.03 15.38 -15.95
C ALA A 726 29.79 14.05 -16.15
N GLU A 727 29.07 12.92 -16.08
CA GLU A 727 29.65 11.59 -16.33
C GLU A 727 30.11 11.41 -17.78
N ILE A 728 29.35 11.92 -18.76
CA ILE A 728 29.73 11.87 -20.18
C ILE A 728 31.00 12.70 -20.39
N ALA A 729 31.03 13.94 -19.87
CA ALA A 729 32.20 14.80 -19.96
C ALA A 729 33.45 14.16 -19.31
N ARG A 730 33.28 13.47 -18.18
CA ARG A 730 34.39 12.77 -17.51
C ARG A 730 34.90 11.58 -18.33
N THR A 731 33.99 10.78 -18.90
CA THR A 731 34.37 9.66 -19.77
C THR A 731 35.07 10.14 -21.04
N LEU A 732 34.60 11.21 -21.68
CA LEU A 732 35.25 11.82 -22.85
C LEU A 732 36.69 12.27 -22.55
N ARG A 733 36.94 12.88 -21.38
CA ARG A 733 38.30 13.28 -20.96
C ARG A 733 39.21 12.06 -20.78
N GLY A 734 38.70 10.98 -20.18
CA GLY A 734 39.43 9.72 -20.02
C GLY A 734 39.78 9.09 -21.37
N LEU A 735 38.81 9.01 -22.28
CA LEU A 735 39.00 8.52 -23.64
C LEU A 735 40.03 9.36 -24.41
N ALA A 736 39.96 10.69 -24.31
CA ALA A 736 40.91 11.58 -24.95
C ALA A 736 42.34 11.38 -24.43
N ALA A 737 42.51 11.16 -23.13
CA ALA A 737 43.81 10.87 -22.55
C ALA A 737 44.39 9.54 -23.07
N ALA A 738 43.56 8.50 -23.17
CA ALA A 738 43.96 7.20 -23.71
C ALA A 738 44.32 7.29 -25.21
N GLN A 739 43.51 7.98 -26.01
CA GLN A 739 43.79 8.23 -27.44
C GLN A 739 45.08 9.02 -27.65
N GLY A 740 45.34 10.04 -26.82
CA GLY A 740 46.59 10.81 -26.88
C GLY A 740 47.82 9.95 -26.57
N LYS A 741 47.75 9.07 -25.57
CA LYS A 741 48.83 8.12 -25.24
C LYS A 741 49.06 7.06 -26.33
N LEU A 742 48.03 6.74 -27.12
CA LEU A 742 48.13 5.85 -28.28
C LEU A 742 48.69 6.55 -29.53
N GLY A 743 48.91 7.87 -29.50
CA GLY A 743 49.42 8.66 -30.62
C GLY A 743 48.34 9.33 -31.50
N ASN A 744 47.06 9.17 -31.17
CA ASN A 744 45.95 9.73 -31.93
C ASN A 744 45.62 11.17 -31.48
N ALA A 745 46.54 12.09 -31.73
CA ALA A 745 46.46 13.48 -31.24
C ALA A 745 45.20 14.23 -31.72
N GLU A 746 44.79 14.03 -32.97
CA GLU A 746 43.60 14.68 -33.54
C GLU A 746 42.31 14.20 -32.85
N ALA A 747 42.14 12.88 -32.69
CA ALA A 747 41.00 12.30 -32.00
C ALA A 747 40.94 12.78 -30.53
N ALA A 748 42.09 12.82 -29.85
CA ALA A 748 42.20 13.33 -28.48
C ALA A 748 41.78 14.81 -28.37
N ALA A 749 42.17 15.65 -29.33
CA ALA A 749 41.79 17.06 -29.37
C ALA A 749 40.27 17.24 -29.52
N ARG A 750 39.66 16.53 -30.48
CA ARG A 750 38.19 16.57 -30.71
C ARG A 750 37.41 16.13 -29.47
N LEU A 751 37.84 15.06 -28.80
CA LEU A 751 37.20 14.55 -27.59
C LEU A 751 37.32 15.53 -26.40
N LYS A 752 38.49 16.18 -26.23
CA LYS A 752 38.68 17.23 -25.21
C LYS A 752 37.78 18.42 -25.46
N GLU A 753 37.67 18.87 -26.71
CA GLU A 753 36.81 19.98 -27.10
C GLU A 753 35.35 19.67 -26.80
N ARG A 754 34.87 18.47 -27.18
CA ARG A 754 33.52 18.00 -26.87
C ARG A 754 33.25 17.97 -25.37
N ALA A 755 34.20 17.45 -24.58
CA ALA A 755 34.07 17.43 -23.12
C ALA A 755 34.00 18.83 -22.51
N ALA A 756 34.82 19.77 -22.99
CA ALA A 756 34.83 21.15 -22.53
C ALA A 756 33.57 21.93 -22.92
N ALA A 757 33.07 21.73 -24.14
CA ALA A 757 31.81 22.30 -24.61
C ALA A 757 30.61 21.80 -23.79
N MET A 758 30.59 20.52 -23.43
CA MET A 758 29.59 19.95 -22.53
C MET A 758 29.69 20.54 -21.11
N GLN A 759 30.90 20.60 -20.54
CA GLN A 759 31.10 21.13 -19.20
C GLN A 759 30.66 22.59 -19.06
N ARG A 760 30.86 23.42 -20.11
CA ARG A 760 30.42 24.83 -20.13
C ARG A 760 28.90 25.00 -20.13
N ARG A 761 28.15 23.99 -20.57
CA ARG A 761 26.68 23.99 -20.62
C ARG A 761 26.05 23.40 -19.36
N LEU A 762 26.83 22.71 -18.53
CA LEU A 762 26.36 22.21 -17.23
C LEU A 762 26.29 23.36 -16.21
N PRO A 763 25.29 23.35 -15.30
CA PRO A 763 25.26 24.30 -14.20
C PRO A 763 26.54 24.21 -13.38
N ALA A 764 27.03 25.36 -12.89
CA ALA A 764 28.18 25.38 -11.97
C ALA A 764 27.84 24.56 -10.71
N PRO A 765 28.80 23.78 -10.19
CA PRO A 765 28.58 22.93 -9.02
C PRO A 765 28.20 23.71 -7.77
#